data_AF-A0A926DCS7-F1
#
_entry.id   AF-A0A926DCS7-F1
#
_cell.length_a   1.000
_cell.length_b   1.000
_cell.length_c   1.000
_cell.angle_alpha   90.00
_cell.angle_beta   90.00
_cell.angle_gamma   90.00
#
_symmetry.space_group_name_H-M   'P 1'
#
loop_
_entity.id
_entity.type
_entity.pdbx_description
1 polymer ?
#
loop_
_entity_poly.entity_id
_entity_poly.type
_entity_poly.pdbx_seq_one_letter_code
_entity_poly.pdbx_strand_id
1 'polypeptide(L)'
;MKHRLKKAAAIFLALVLALGLCPMHVSAQGCGVTLDGTPYDSLAQALAAVEDGAEATISLSEGEHSFDGYEIADGKKITIVGAGEASTTITTSNVCAFHLAGDGASLTLRDLTVSSTATSARVIRLVDGNNMSFAASRVTLATPAGSSGNVGIYTNGSWKNTAQPTREGLVITLDDVTYRADNALTGLYFQNSTGIDLQMDNCDFLANMYAVYLQQDTVATVQITSSLLEGWAAFYTFSLNSTININNSTLIGVNRQPYVENQKNDFSTIAVDGGGLNGLEAGRAGCGNTLTISDSTIKASTTGGRYQNILGSSYLATKNLVNFNNCQFEVSGVLHADLGGGALPPVYSMDDIENQITVNGLTLDVSSSGNPNLIPVAKVRSTGYSTLSAAFATAQDKDTVTLLENVSTASVSVVGKELLLDLNGHTITGSENSLFRIGNGTAGSGKLTVTNSTTLPGGVTTSHNRIFQLYGGELVLQKGTFTQRGHDTTIIDLFGDSDTNAQRFSVLTIDKGVVVQAADGATGVYAVNIFNESGGNSVQPASGVVIDIAGEITDVALAMYLHGNITSVTGYVPQITVRDTARLEADFGIYAAGYGEWSLTGGSVSGSTGVEIRGGKLSVSGSAVITGTAVPTSVLPNGSGTTTDGAGIGIAQHTTKLPLEVDISGGTISGYTALYQSNPQANDDESVNKVKISVTDGRFSCVNGGSNVVYSENKTGFLKGGHFTSDPTAYVAPGYVVIAGSETGYAYTVQEKADDEVIVKPAAKDPVVESTIEDPDEKAVAEAVASTVDAPSIVDAAGKTNITDADKDAAVSKAQQELGTSEDMIIYTQAYLEIRPSAYSETKKKLVMDISPKMQLVVSTAATAGEITDSNAVSYGKPRDLTITSPTVITLQLPAGFASEGETVYIQHEASDGNIYFYTAVMESDNIISFTSFHGFSPFAFSLVNEAVAEIGSIGYPTLQAAVDAVRDGETIKLLADNSESATVSRTVSFTLNSAGFSFSGEIVSGSLTTASSTNGDGGKYSFTRRESSGGTIVTPFPFSDVPTDSWYYGAIKYVYERGMMNGTDNTLFSPESPTTRGMIVTILHRLENSPTSLKSSFADVADSQYCYSAVAWACENGIVNGYGDGRFGPDDNITREQLATVLYRYACWKGLDVSADEAGDILSYQDADNISDYALEAVQWAYDTGLLQGRSQNELQPAASATRGEIAVILQRFATLGQ
;
A
#
# COMPACT_ATOMS: atom_id res chain seq x y z
N MET A 1 -89.67 -1.65 -11.56
CA MET A 1 -90.76 -1.34 -10.59
C MET A 1 -90.30 -1.88 -9.23
N LYS A 2 -90.26 -1.17 -8.10
CA LYS A 2 -90.79 0.16 -7.71
C LYS A 2 -92.29 0.36 -7.98
N HIS A 3 -93.02 0.78 -6.93
CA HIS A 3 -94.46 1.12 -6.89
C HIS A 3 -95.47 -0.06 -6.89
N ARG A 4 -96.52 0.10 -6.06
CA ARG A 4 -97.83 -0.62 -6.06
C ARG A 4 -97.99 -2.04 -5.44
N LEU A 5 -97.40 -2.29 -4.27
CA LEU A 5 -98.13 -3.04 -3.20
C LEU A 5 -98.73 -2.12 -2.11
N LYS A 6 -98.47 -0.80 -2.17
CA LYS A 6 -99.33 0.21 -1.52
C LYS A 6 -100.72 0.20 -2.19
N LYS A 7 -101.66 -0.64 -1.74
CA LYS A 7 -103.15 -0.46 -1.84
C LYS A 7 -103.98 -1.64 -1.24
N ALA A 8 -103.73 -2.04 0.00
CA ALA A 8 -104.58 -3.04 0.69
C ALA A 8 -104.89 -2.77 2.18
N ALA A 9 -104.21 -1.82 2.83
CA ALA A 9 -104.47 -1.46 4.24
C ALA A 9 -105.77 -0.64 4.46
N ALA A 10 -106.63 -0.52 3.45
CA ALA A 10 -107.87 0.23 3.50
C ALA A 10 -109.06 -0.71 3.65
N ILE A 11 -109.58 -0.85 4.89
CA ILE A 11 -111.01 -0.92 5.26
C ILE A 11 -111.16 -1.31 6.76
N PHE A 12 -110.33 -2.20 7.29
CA PHE A 12 -110.57 -2.74 8.65
C PHE A 12 -110.27 -1.79 9.82
N LEU A 13 -109.78 -0.58 9.55
CA LEU A 13 -109.66 0.51 10.53
C LEU A 13 -111.01 1.19 10.85
N ALA A 14 -112.11 0.80 10.19
CA ALA A 14 -113.35 1.57 10.17
C ALA A 14 -114.42 1.23 11.23
N LEU A 15 -114.32 0.12 11.99
CA LEU A 15 -115.48 -0.38 12.78
C LEU A 15 -115.26 -0.83 14.23
N VAL A 16 -114.04 -0.80 14.79
CA VAL A 16 -113.82 -1.07 16.23
C VAL A 16 -113.15 0.13 16.93
N LEU A 17 -113.62 1.32 16.56
CA LEU A 17 -113.47 2.56 17.33
C LEU A 17 -114.81 2.95 17.99
N ALA A 18 -115.66 1.95 18.24
CA ALA A 18 -116.98 2.10 18.86
C ALA A 18 -116.95 1.48 20.26
N LEU A 19 -117.05 2.32 21.30
CA LEU A 19 -117.19 1.95 22.72
C LEU A 19 -115.98 1.14 23.27
N GLY A 20 -114.99 1.70 23.97
CA GLY A 20 -114.91 3.04 24.55
C GLY A 20 -115.43 3.08 25.99
N LEU A 21 -114.65 2.52 26.95
CA LEU A 21 -114.49 2.97 28.34
C LEU A 21 -113.45 2.11 29.09
N CYS A 22 -112.40 2.77 29.58
CA CYS A 22 -111.65 2.35 30.78
C CYS A 22 -112.29 3.08 32.00
N PRO A 23 -111.93 2.84 33.29
CA PRO A 23 -110.84 2.00 33.78
C PRO A 23 -111.17 1.12 35.02
N MET A 24 -110.24 0.24 35.41
CA MET A 24 -109.49 0.45 36.66
C MET A 24 -108.24 -0.45 36.76
N HIS A 25 -107.14 0.11 37.27
CA HIS A 25 -105.98 -0.63 37.73
C HIS A 25 -106.22 -1.25 39.11
N VAL A 26 -105.51 -2.34 39.41
CA VAL A 26 -104.73 -2.42 40.65
C VAL A 26 -103.29 -2.74 40.23
N SER A 27 -102.34 -1.96 40.71
CA SER A 27 -100.90 -2.15 40.45
C SER A 27 -100.27 -3.07 41.50
N ALA A 28 -99.45 -4.01 41.07
CA ALA A 28 -98.49 -4.67 41.94
C ALA A 28 -97.13 -3.98 41.81
N GLN A 29 -96.60 -3.46 42.92
CA GLN A 29 -95.16 -3.33 43.12
C GLN A 29 -94.59 -4.76 43.32
N GLY A 30 -93.34 -5.07 43.00
CA GLY A 30 -92.30 -4.21 42.42
C GLY A 30 -90.94 -4.92 42.42
N CYS A 31 -90.94 -6.24 42.18
CA CYS A 31 -89.76 -7.08 42.36
C CYS A 31 -88.83 -7.00 41.15
N GLY A 32 -87.71 -6.29 41.30
CA GLY A 32 -86.69 -6.10 40.27
C GLY A 32 -85.72 -7.27 40.10
N VAL A 33 -86.05 -8.47 40.59
CA VAL A 33 -85.13 -9.61 40.66
C VAL A 33 -85.83 -10.89 40.19
N THR A 34 -85.17 -11.64 39.30
CA THR A 34 -85.58 -12.99 38.90
C THR A 34 -84.40 -13.96 38.89
N LEU A 35 -84.64 -15.23 39.20
CA LEU A 35 -83.73 -16.36 39.02
C LEU A 35 -84.35 -17.29 37.96
N ASP A 36 -83.69 -17.45 36.83
CA ASP A 36 -84.15 -18.21 35.65
C ASP A 36 -85.61 -17.88 35.24
N GLY A 37 -85.96 -16.59 35.36
CA GLY A 37 -87.30 -16.04 35.08
C GLY A 37 -88.31 -16.14 36.23
N THR A 38 -87.99 -16.83 37.34
CA THR A 38 -88.82 -16.89 38.54
C THR A 38 -88.57 -15.67 39.43
N PRO A 39 -89.59 -14.90 39.87
CA PRO A 39 -89.38 -13.68 40.66
C PRO A 39 -89.06 -13.95 42.14
N TYR A 40 -88.23 -13.10 42.73
CA TYR A 40 -87.83 -13.09 44.15
C TYR A 40 -87.92 -11.69 44.74
N ASP A 41 -88.06 -11.55 46.06
CA ASP A 41 -88.17 -10.23 46.71
C ASP A 41 -86.83 -9.47 46.74
N SER A 42 -85.71 -10.20 46.67
CA SER A 42 -84.36 -9.60 46.69
C SER A 42 -83.29 -10.50 46.06
N LEU A 43 -82.16 -9.88 45.69
CA LEU A 43 -80.96 -10.58 45.21
C LEU A 43 -80.47 -11.63 46.21
N ALA A 44 -80.54 -11.34 47.51
CA ALA A 44 -80.14 -12.28 48.57
C ALA A 44 -81.02 -13.54 48.60
N GLN A 45 -82.34 -13.42 48.39
CA GLN A 45 -83.21 -14.59 48.28
C GLN A 45 -82.92 -15.40 47.00
N ALA A 46 -82.70 -14.73 45.87
CA ALA A 46 -82.41 -15.39 44.60
C ALA A 46 -81.08 -16.17 44.66
N LEU A 47 -80.02 -15.59 45.21
CA LEU A 47 -78.74 -16.26 45.44
C LEU A 47 -78.87 -17.44 46.41
N ALA A 48 -79.65 -17.29 47.49
CA ALA A 48 -79.89 -18.38 48.45
C ALA A 48 -80.71 -19.55 47.89
N ALA A 49 -81.37 -19.38 46.74
CA ALA A 49 -82.17 -20.42 46.08
C ALA A 49 -81.39 -21.22 45.01
N VAL A 50 -80.13 -20.89 44.73
CA VAL A 50 -79.29 -21.66 43.79
C VAL A 50 -78.84 -22.97 44.43
N GLU A 51 -79.21 -24.10 43.83
CA GLU A 51 -78.81 -25.46 44.27
C GLU A 51 -77.30 -25.70 44.11
N ASP A 52 -76.74 -26.62 44.92
CA ASP A 52 -75.31 -26.94 44.93
C ASP A 52 -74.88 -27.60 43.62
N GLY A 53 -73.76 -27.16 43.03
CA GLY A 53 -73.29 -27.57 41.70
C GLY A 53 -74.13 -27.09 40.51
N ALA A 54 -75.19 -26.31 40.71
CA ALA A 54 -76.07 -25.84 39.63
C ALA A 54 -75.50 -24.64 38.85
N GLU A 55 -75.98 -24.47 37.62
CA GLU A 55 -75.78 -23.29 36.78
C GLU A 55 -77.10 -22.52 36.67
N ALA A 56 -77.09 -21.22 37.00
CA ALA A 56 -78.31 -20.42 37.12
C ALA A 56 -78.09 -18.93 36.74
N THR A 57 -79.12 -18.29 36.20
CA THR A 57 -79.08 -16.88 35.76
C THR A 57 -80.02 -15.99 36.57
N ILE A 58 -79.45 -15.04 37.30
CA ILE A 58 -80.18 -13.95 37.95
C ILE A 58 -80.26 -12.75 37.01
N SER A 59 -81.47 -12.21 36.80
CA SER A 59 -81.68 -10.96 36.06
C SER A 59 -82.24 -9.87 36.97
N LEU A 60 -81.64 -8.68 36.89
CA LEU A 60 -81.94 -7.51 37.70
C LEU A 60 -82.52 -6.39 36.83
N SER A 61 -83.54 -5.69 37.33
CA SER A 61 -84.06 -4.47 36.70
C SER A 61 -83.17 -3.26 37.00
N GLU A 62 -83.41 -2.16 36.27
CA GLU A 62 -82.97 -0.82 36.66
C GLU A 62 -83.29 -0.55 38.15
N GLY A 63 -82.37 0.11 38.86
CA GLY A 63 -82.47 0.41 40.29
C GLY A 63 -81.26 -0.03 41.11
N GLU A 64 -81.34 0.18 42.42
CA GLU A 64 -80.33 -0.25 43.39
C GLU A 64 -80.78 -1.52 44.15
N HIS A 65 -79.88 -2.50 44.24
CA HIS A 65 -80.11 -3.82 44.81
C HIS A 65 -79.12 -4.05 45.97
N SER A 66 -79.54 -3.74 47.20
CA SER A 66 -78.67 -3.82 48.38
C SER A 66 -78.70 -5.19 49.07
N PHE A 67 -77.54 -5.68 49.53
CA PHE A 67 -77.41 -6.93 50.30
C PHE A 67 -76.12 -6.99 51.14
N ASP A 68 -76.06 -7.88 52.13
CA ASP A 68 -74.89 -8.07 53.02
C ASP A 68 -73.75 -8.90 52.40
N GLY A 69 -73.71 -9.04 51.07
CA GLY A 69 -72.77 -9.90 50.36
C GLY A 69 -73.20 -11.38 50.32
N TYR A 70 -72.51 -12.20 49.53
CA TYR A 70 -72.81 -13.63 49.38
C TYR A 70 -71.57 -14.48 49.09
N GLU A 71 -71.57 -15.72 49.58
CA GLU A 71 -70.51 -16.71 49.37
C GLU A 71 -70.96 -17.75 48.34
N ILE A 72 -70.26 -17.80 47.21
CA ILE A 72 -70.51 -18.73 46.10
C ILE A 72 -69.59 -19.93 46.30
N ALA A 73 -70.16 -21.01 46.79
CA ALA A 73 -69.45 -22.24 47.11
C ALA A 73 -70.07 -23.48 46.45
N ASP A 74 -69.54 -24.66 46.78
CA ASP A 74 -70.08 -25.98 46.41
C ASP A 74 -70.33 -26.14 44.89
N GLY A 75 -69.38 -25.65 44.07
CA GLY A 75 -69.40 -25.78 42.61
C GLY A 75 -70.47 -24.95 41.89
N LYS A 76 -71.14 -24.01 42.55
CA LYS A 76 -72.20 -23.16 41.96
C LYS A 76 -71.67 -22.27 40.85
N LYS A 77 -72.47 -22.11 39.80
CA LYS A 77 -72.16 -21.27 38.62
C LYS A 77 -73.24 -20.23 38.41
N ILE A 78 -73.01 -19.02 38.89
CA ILE A 78 -74.03 -17.97 38.92
C ILE A 78 -73.72 -16.93 37.85
N THR A 79 -74.70 -16.64 36.98
CA THR A 79 -74.66 -15.46 36.09
C THR A 79 -75.60 -14.39 36.64
N ILE A 80 -75.16 -13.14 36.73
CA ILE A 80 -76.00 -11.99 37.12
C ILE A 80 -75.98 -10.97 35.99
N VAL A 81 -77.15 -10.59 35.49
CA VAL A 81 -77.34 -9.66 34.38
C VAL A 81 -78.20 -8.48 34.82
N GLY A 82 -77.72 -7.25 34.65
CA GLY A 82 -78.50 -6.04 34.88
C GLY A 82 -79.20 -5.51 33.63
N ALA A 83 -79.89 -4.38 33.79
CA ALA A 83 -80.51 -3.64 32.69
C ALA A 83 -79.57 -2.60 32.04
N GLY A 84 -78.31 -2.54 32.46
CA GLY A 84 -77.31 -1.56 32.02
C GLY A 84 -76.41 -1.09 33.15
N GLU A 85 -75.12 -0.91 32.85
CA GLU A 85 -74.07 -0.59 33.84
C GLU A 85 -74.38 0.67 34.68
N ALA A 86 -74.89 1.72 34.02
CA ALA A 86 -75.28 2.98 34.65
C ALA A 86 -76.73 3.01 35.17
N SER A 87 -77.53 1.95 34.97
CA SER A 87 -78.94 1.87 35.38
C SER A 87 -79.21 0.83 36.47
N THR A 88 -78.29 -0.13 36.68
CA THR A 88 -78.43 -1.22 37.64
C THR A 88 -77.23 -1.26 38.58
N THR A 89 -77.44 -1.04 39.88
CA THR A 89 -76.38 -1.03 40.90
C THR A 89 -76.63 -2.10 41.95
N ILE A 90 -75.62 -2.91 42.25
CA ILE A 90 -75.55 -3.78 43.42
C ILE A 90 -74.74 -3.05 44.50
N THR A 91 -75.24 -3.02 45.73
CA THR A 91 -74.59 -2.31 46.86
C THR A 91 -74.44 -3.21 48.06
N THR A 92 -73.26 -3.26 48.68
CA THR A 92 -73.07 -3.96 49.95
C THR A 92 -72.43 -3.12 51.05
N SER A 93 -72.85 -3.38 52.28
CA SER A 93 -72.25 -2.87 53.53
C SER A 93 -70.94 -3.59 53.89
N ASN A 94 -70.73 -4.80 53.34
CA ASN A 94 -69.67 -5.72 53.74
C ASN A 94 -68.41 -5.59 52.89
N VAL A 95 -67.32 -6.17 53.39
CA VAL A 95 -65.99 -6.10 52.75
C VAL A 95 -66.00 -6.68 51.34
N CYS A 96 -66.71 -7.78 51.09
CA CYS A 96 -66.87 -8.39 49.77
C CYS A 96 -68.34 -8.35 49.36
N ALA A 97 -68.63 -8.07 48.08
CA ALA A 97 -69.97 -8.29 47.54
C ALA A 97 -70.14 -9.77 47.19
N PHE A 98 -69.16 -10.35 46.51
CA PHE A 98 -69.13 -11.77 46.16
C PHE A 98 -67.83 -12.43 46.63
N HIS A 99 -67.96 -13.57 47.29
CA HIS A 99 -66.87 -14.38 47.81
C HIS A 99 -66.94 -15.78 47.18
N LEU A 100 -66.08 -16.07 46.20
CA LEU A 100 -65.99 -17.40 45.59
C LEU A 100 -65.07 -18.27 46.47
N ALA A 101 -65.56 -19.44 46.87
CA ALA A 101 -64.89 -20.36 47.78
C ALA A 101 -65.10 -21.82 47.37
N GLY A 102 -64.07 -22.67 47.46
CA GLY A 102 -64.17 -24.09 47.12
C GLY A 102 -64.11 -24.40 45.61
N ASP A 103 -63.96 -25.69 45.30
CA ASP A 103 -63.67 -26.16 43.93
C ASP A 103 -64.83 -25.90 42.96
N GLY A 104 -64.51 -25.41 41.76
CA GLY A 104 -65.44 -25.26 40.65
C GLY A 104 -66.44 -24.09 40.75
N ALA A 105 -66.31 -23.22 41.76
CA ALA A 105 -67.17 -22.04 41.91
C ALA A 105 -66.98 -21.02 40.77
N SER A 106 -68.08 -20.60 40.14
CA SER A 106 -68.07 -19.65 39.02
C SER A 106 -69.04 -18.48 39.22
N LEU A 107 -68.61 -17.27 38.85
CA LEU A 107 -69.46 -16.08 38.79
C LEU A 107 -69.28 -15.35 37.46
N THR A 108 -70.38 -15.02 36.79
CA THR A 108 -70.41 -14.11 35.62
C THR A 108 -71.26 -12.88 35.96
N LEU A 109 -70.75 -11.67 35.72
CA LEU A 109 -71.48 -10.41 35.86
C LEU A 109 -71.66 -9.71 34.51
N ARG A 110 -72.82 -9.12 34.24
CA ARG A 110 -73.08 -8.37 33.00
C ARG A 110 -73.97 -7.15 33.22
N ASP A 111 -73.67 -6.07 32.49
CA ASP A 111 -74.55 -4.90 32.35
C ASP A 111 -75.01 -4.29 33.69
N LEU A 112 -74.07 -4.12 34.64
CA LEU A 112 -74.35 -3.64 36.01
C LEU A 112 -73.13 -3.00 36.71
N THR A 113 -73.39 -2.19 37.73
CA THR A 113 -72.38 -1.72 38.70
C THR A 113 -72.39 -2.60 39.96
N VAL A 114 -71.23 -2.94 40.53
CA VAL A 114 -71.11 -3.54 41.88
C VAL A 114 -70.31 -2.63 42.80
N SER A 115 -70.87 -2.25 43.94
CA SER A 115 -70.26 -1.35 44.91
C SER A 115 -70.21 -1.95 46.32
N SER A 116 -69.14 -1.64 47.06
CA SER A 116 -69.08 -1.84 48.51
C SER A 116 -68.90 -0.49 49.21
N THR A 117 -69.59 -0.29 50.34
CA THR A 117 -69.42 0.88 51.21
C THR A 117 -68.40 0.63 52.34
N ALA A 118 -67.75 -0.53 52.37
CA ALA A 118 -66.82 -0.91 53.43
C ALA A 118 -65.42 -0.27 53.26
N THR A 119 -64.76 0.07 54.36
CA THR A 119 -63.33 0.41 54.35
C THR A 119 -62.50 -0.85 54.12
N SER A 120 -61.43 -0.73 53.33
CA SER A 120 -60.67 -1.89 52.83
C SER A 120 -61.51 -2.90 52.04
N ALA A 121 -62.42 -2.42 51.18
CA ALA A 121 -63.28 -3.26 50.35
C ALA A 121 -62.50 -4.24 49.45
N ARG A 122 -63.17 -5.34 49.05
CA ARG A 122 -62.69 -6.48 48.26
C ARG A 122 -63.83 -6.93 47.36
N VAL A 123 -64.24 -6.08 46.40
CA VAL A 123 -65.57 -6.16 45.75
C VAL A 123 -65.90 -7.59 45.27
N ILE A 124 -64.96 -8.19 44.55
CA ILE A 124 -64.93 -9.64 44.26
C ILE A 124 -63.73 -10.25 45.01
N ARG A 125 -63.97 -11.35 45.74
CA ARG A 125 -62.93 -12.13 46.43
C ARG A 125 -62.97 -13.58 45.97
N LEU A 126 -61.82 -14.16 45.64
CA LEU A 126 -61.70 -15.58 45.27
C LEU A 126 -60.62 -16.25 46.11
N VAL A 127 -60.97 -17.27 46.89
CA VAL A 127 -60.04 -18.02 47.74
C VAL A 127 -60.40 -19.49 47.85
N ASP A 128 -59.43 -20.30 48.23
CA ASP A 128 -59.59 -21.65 48.78
C ASP A 128 -60.44 -22.63 47.93
N GLY A 129 -60.20 -22.61 46.61
CA GLY A 129 -60.73 -23.56 45.63
C GLY A 129 -59.85 -23.68 44.37
N ASN A 130 -60.03 -24.77 43.64
CA ASN A 130 -59.45 -25.06 42.32
C ASN A 130 -60.50 -24.91 41.21
N ASN A 131 -60.08 -24.70 39.96
CA ASN A 131 -60.96 -24.61 38.78
C ASN A 131 -62.08 -23.56 38.93
N MET A 132 -61.86 -22.52 39.74
CA MET A 132 -62.80 -21.40 39.90
C MET A 132 -62.74 -20.47 38.70
N SER A 133 -63.84 -19.74 38.42
CA SER A 133 -63.82 -18.74 37.35
C SER A 133 -64.61 -17.47 37.66
N PHE A 134 -64.09 -16.31 37.24
CA PHE A 134 -64.82 -15.03 37.28
C PHE A 134 -64.85 -14.37 35.90
N ALA A 135 -66.05 -14.04 35.41
CA ALA A 135 -66.24 -13.32 34.17
C ALA A 135 -67.03 -12.02 34.38
N ALA A 136 -66.70 -10.96 33.65
CA ALA A 136 -67.45 -9.70 33.67
C ALA A 136 -67.50 -9.06 32.26
N SER A 137 -68.67 -8.54 31.86
CA SER A 137 -68.90 -7.90 30.55
C SER A 137 -69.78 -6.64 30.71
N ARG A 138 -69.26 -5.44 30.43
CA ARG A 138 -69.90 -4.12 30.74
C ARG A 138 -70.24 -3.98 32.24
N VAL A 139 -69.20 -3.87 33.07
CA VAL A 139 -69.33 -3.87 34.53
C VAL A 139 -68.43 -2.84 35.21
N THR A 140 -69.01 -1.98 36.04
CA THR A 140 -68.25 -1.08 36.93
C THR A 140 -68.11 -1.71 38.31
N LEU A 141 -66.88 -1.77 38.84
CA LEU A 141 -66.56 -2.15 40.21
C LEU A 141 -66.19 -0.88 41.02
N ALA A 142 -66.85 -0.66 42.16
CA ALA A 142 -66.72 0.57 42.96
C ALA A 142 -66.41 0.32 44.45
N THR A 143 -65.62 1.21 45.04
CA THR A 143 -65.23 1.18 46.47
C THR A 143 -65.18 2.60 47.06
N PRO A 144 -65.17 2.78 48.40
CA PRO A 144 -65.25 4.13 48.99
C PRO A 144 -63.95 4.91 48.82
N ALA A 145 -64.05 6.17 48.40
CA ALA A 145 -62.90 7.05 48.23
C ALA A 145 -62.10 7.22 49.53
N GLY A 146 -60.77 7.25 49.42
CA GLY A 146 -59.88 7.61 50.55
C GLY A 146 -59.39 6.44 51.42
N SER A 147 -59.63 5.18 51.04
CA SER A 147 -59.18 4.02 51.83
C SER A 147 -58.06 3.24 51.13
N SER A 148 -56.83 3.39 51.64
CA SER A 148 -55.60 2.69 51.20
C SER A 148 -55.61 1.17 51.37
N GLY A 149 -56.72 0.59 51.84
CA GLY A 149 -56.92 -0.85 51.86
C GLY A 149 -57.62 -1.40 50.62
N ASN A 150 -58.38 -0.60 49.85
CA ASN A 150 -59.39 -1.09 48.89
C ASN A 150 -58.81 -1.88 47.70
N VAL A 151 -59.54 -2.90 47.26
CA VAL A 151 -59.26 -3.68 46.05
C VAL A 151 -60.56 -4.01 45.28
N GLY A 152 -60.49 -4.00 43.94
CA GLY A 152 -61.56 -4.45 43.05
C GLY A 152 -61.75 -5.97 43.08
N ILE A 153 -60.76 -6.71 42.55
CA ILE A 153 -60.74 -8.19 42.55
C ILE A 153 -59.54 -8.68 43.34
N TYR A 154 -59.76 -9.57 44.32
CA TYR A 154 -58.72 -10.02 45.25
C TYR A 154 -58.66 -11.53 45.37
N THR A 155 -57.47 -12.10 45.14
CA THR A 155 -57.16 -13.51 45.39
C THR A 155 -55.94 -13.62 46.30
N ASN A 156 -55.94 -14.60 47.20
CA ASN A 156 -54.81 -14.87 48.10
C ASN A 156 -54.84 -16.32 48.58
N GLY A 157 -53.67 -16.96 48.69
CA GLY A 157 -53.50 -18.20 49.46
C GLY A 157 -53.71 -17.99 50.97
N SER A 158 -53.68 -19.08 51.76
CA SER A 158 -53.82 -18.96 53.21
C SER A 158 -52.61 -18.26 53.84
N TRP A 159 -52.85 -17.12 54.50
CA TRP A 159 -51.85 -16.24 55.13
C TRP A 159 -51.02 -16.90 56.27
N LYS A 160 -51.20 -18.20 56.54
CA LYS A 160 -50.65 -18.92 57.69
C LYS A 160 -49.72 -20.08 57.35
N ASN A 161 -49.48 -20.40 56.08
CA ASN A 161 -48.73 -21.60 55.70
C ASN A 161 -47.52 -21.30 54.82
N THR A 162 -46.35 -21.85 55.20
CA THR A 162 -45.13 -21.83 54.39
C THR A 162 -45.03 -23.03 53.44
N ALA A 163 -45.96 -23.98 53.53
CA ALA A 163 -46.18 -24.97 52.48
C ALA A 163 -47.15 -24.42 51.43
N GLN A 164 -46.72 -24.45 50.16
CA GLN A 164 -47.43 -23.96 48.98
C GLN A 164 -48.87 -24.52 48.88
N PRO A 165 -49.92 -23.67 48.95
CA PRO A 165 -51.27 -24.08 48.58
C PRO A 165 -51.41 -24.01 47.06
N THR A 166 -50.95 -25.04 46.35
CA THR A 166 -51.12 -25.15 44.90
C THR A 166 -52.61 -25.19 44.55
N ARG A 167 -53.12 -24.07 44.02
CA ARG A 167 -54.39 -24.00 43.31
C ARG A 167 -54.11 -24.18 41.83
N GLU A 168 -54.98 -24.84 41.09
CA GLU A 168 -54.89 -24.95 39.64
C GLU A 168 -56.19 -24.50 38.96
N GLY A 169 -56.08 -23.94 37.75
CA GLY A 169 -57.21 -23.67 36.87
C GLY A 169 -58.05 -22.43 37.22
N LEU A 170 -57.48 -21.39 37.83
CA LEU A 170 -58.20 -20.13 38.06
C LEU A 170 -58.29 -19.33 36.75
N VAL A 171 -59.50 -19.16 36.21
CA VAL A 171 -59.74 -18.38 34.98
C VAL A 171 -60.47 -17.07 35.30
N ILE A 172 -59.94 -15.94 34.82
CA ILE A 172 -60.59 -14.63 34.92
C ILE A 172 -60.70 -14.00 33.54
N THR A 173 -61.90 -13.55 33.16
CA THR A 173 -62.18 -12.94 31.85
C THR A 173 -62.95 -11.64 32.03
N LEU A 174 -62.30 -10.52 31.76
CA LEU A 174 -62.88 -9.17 31.87
C LEU A 174 -63.04 -8.57 30.46
N ASP A 175 -64.21 -8.04 30.16
CA ASP A 175 -64.60 -7.43 28.89
C ASP A 175 -65.35 -6.12 29.19
N ASP A 176 -64.83 -4.97 28.76
CA ASP A 176 -65.47 -3.66 29.01
C ASP A 176 -65.74 -3.43 30.52
N VAL A 177 -64.74 -3.68 31.38
CA VAL A 177 -64.84 -3.61 32.84
C VAL A 177 -64.12 -2.38 33.40
N THR A 178 -64.84 -1.57 34.15
CA THR A 178 -64.31 -0.34 34.78
C THR A 178 -64.07 -0.52 36.27
N TYR A 179 -62.94 -0.04 36.79
CA TYR A 179 -62.67 0.14 38.22
C TYR A 179 -61.92 1.45 38.42
N ARG A 180 -62.52 2.45 39.07
CA ARG A 180 -61.87 3.75 39.33
C ARG A 180 -62.01 4.12 40.80
N ALA A 181 -60.90 4.17 41.56
CA ALA A 181 -60.94 4.36 43.01
C ALA A 181 -59.79 5.20 43.59
N ASP A 182 -60.10 6.43 44.01
CA ASP A 182 -59.17 7.34 44.69
C ASP A 182 -58.60 6.76 45.98
N ASN A 183 -57.27 6.76 46.08
CA ASN A 183 -56.48 6.19 47.18
C ASN A 183 -56.61 4.66 47.38
N ALA A 184 -57.14 3.89 46.42
CA ALA A 184 -57.21 2.43 46.54
C ALA A 184 -55.85 1.72 46.46
N LEU A 185 -55.72 0.56 47.11
CA LEU A 185 -54.49 -0.25 47.07
C LEU A 185 -54.24 -0.79 45.66
N THR A 186 -55.20 -1.53 45.10
CA THR A 186 -55.03 -2.07 43.75
C THR A 186 -56.33 -2.38 43.04
N GLY A 187 -56.32 -2.43 41.70
CA GLY A 187 -57.44 -2.93 40.90
C GLY A 187 -57.60 -4.45 41.06
N LEU A 188 -56.61 -5.19 40.59
CA LEU A 188 -56.51 -6.65 40.67
C LEU A 188 -55.36 -7.08 41.58
N TYR A 189 -55.60 -8.01 42.51
CA TYR A 189 -54.59 -8.53 43.43
C TYR A 189 -54.52 -10.06 43.39
N PHE A 190 -53.31 -10.59 43.24
CA PHE A 190 -53.03 -12.03 43.20
C PHE A 190 -51.85 -12.39 44.08
N GLN A 191 -51.95 -13.48 44.85
CA GLN A 191 -50.87 -13.93 45.74
C GLN A 191 -50.94 -15.46 45.97
N ASN A 192 -49.77 -16.11 46.06
CA ASN A 192 -49.61 -17.53 46.40
C ASN A 192 -50.55 -18.46 45.61
N SER A 193 -50.59 -18.32 44.27
CA SER A 193 -51.54 -19.04 43.41
C SER A 193 -50.91 -19.44 42.07
N THR A 194 -51.02 -20.71 41.71
CA THR A 194 -50.49 -21.30 40.47
C THR A 194 -51.58 -21.41 39.41
N GLY A 195 -51.20 -21.54 38.13
CA GLY A 195 -52.14 -21.83 37.05
C GLY A 195 -53.28 -20.82 36.89
N ILE A 196 -52.99 -19.53 37.04
CA ILE A 196 -53.94 -18.45 36.72
C ILE A 196 -53.92 -18.19 35.21
N ASP A 197 -55.09 -18.05 34.60
CA ASP A 197 -55.30 -17.44 33.28
C ASP A 197 -56.13 -16.17 33.46
N LEU A 198 -55.54 -14.99 33.22
CA LEU A 198 -56.20 -13.69 33.28
C LEU A 198 -56.28 -13.08 31.89
N GLN A 199 -57.49 -12.88 31.41
CA GLN A 199 -57.80 -12.26 30.13
C GLN A 199 -58.59 -10.96 30.39
N MET A 200 -58.15 -9.85 29.80
CA MET A 200 -58.79 -8.54 29.91
C MET A 200 -58.90 -7.89 28.52
N ASP A 201 -60.10 -7.46 28.12
CA ASP A 201 -60.33 -6.69 26.89
C ASP A 201 -61.13 -5.42 27.19
N ASN A 202 -60.80 -4.30 26.52
CA ASN A 202 -61.45 -2.98 26.68
C ASN A 202 -61.63 -2.49 28.15
N CYS A 203 -60.81 -2.94 29.09
CA CYS A 203 -60.98 -2.65 30.52
C CYS A 203 -60.37 -1.29 30.94
N ASP A 204 -60.91 -0.66 31.99
CA ASP A 204 -60.46 0.65 32.49
C ASP A 204 -60.23 0.62 34.02
N PHE A 205 -58.99 0.40 34.46
CA PHE A 205 -58.62 0.19 35.87
C PHE A 205 -57.68 1.29 36.40
N LEU A 206 -58.23 2.24 37.18
CA LEU A 206 -57.51 3.24 37.95
C LEU A 206 -57.53 2.92 39.45
N ALA A 207 -56.35 2.68 40.02
CA ALA A 207 -56.11 2.55 41.46
C ALA A 207 -55.07 3.59 41.90
N ASN A 208 -54.75 3.67 43.21
CA ASN A 208 -53.67 4.56 43.65
C ASN A 208 -52.30 3.88 43.64
N MET A 209 -52.13 2.65 44.15
CA MET A 209 -50.81 1.98 44.05
C MET A 209 -50.66 1.15 42.78
N TYR A 210 -51.47 0.10 42.58
CA TYR A 210 -51.28 -0.83 41.45
C TYR A 210 -52.57 -1.06 40.65
N ALA A 211 -52.60 -0.99 39.31
CA ALA A 211 -53.81 -1.41 38.60
C ALA A 211 -53.91 -2.96 38.57
N VAL A 212 -52.79 -3.65 38.34
CA VAL A 212 -52.64 -5.10 38.49
C VAL A 212 -51.41 -5.44 39.35
N TYR A 213 -51.59 -6.31 40.34
CA TYR A 213 -50.52 -6.76 41.25
C TYR A 213 -50.48 -8.30 41.34
N LEU A 214 -49.44 -8.90 40.74
CA LEU A 214 -49.02 -10.27 40.99
C LEU A 214 -47.98 -10.28 42.12
N GLN A 215 -48.31 -10.83 43.29
CA GLN A 215 -47.40 -10.96 44.44
C GLN A 215 -46.91 -12.42 44.59
N GLN A 216 -45.75 -12.57 45.24
CA GLN A 216 -45.08 -13.78 45.77
C GLN A 216 -45.71 -15.16 45.43
N ASP A 217 -44.86 -16.06 44.94
CA ASP A 217 -45.17 -17.49 44.72
C ASP A 217 -46.40 -17.72 43.80
N THR A 218 -46.72 -16.71 42.98
CA THR A 218 -47.74 -16.77 41.92
C THR A 218 -47.13 -17.22 40.60
N VAL A 219 -47.89 -17.97 39.81
CA VAL A 219 -47.58 -18.32 38.41
C VAL A 219 -48.82 -18.07 37.56
N ALA A 220 -48.74 -17.12 36.62
CA ALA A 220 -49.87 -16.67 35.81
C ALA A 220 -49.54 -16.61 34.31
N THR A 221 -50.56 -16.88 33.50
CA THR A 221 -50.68 -16.40 32.12
C THR A 221 -51.57 -15.16 32.16
N VAL A 222 -51.13 -14.07 31.54
CA VAL A 222 -51.86 -12.80 31.48
C VAL A 222 -51.95 -12.34 30.02
N GLN A 223 -53.16 -11.97 29.60
CA GLN A 223 -53.50 -11.42 28.30
C GLN A 223 -54.31 -10.13 28.53
N ILE A 224 -53.83 -8.99 28.06
CA ILE A 224 -54.51 -7.70 28.21
C ILE A 224 -54.58 -7.02 26.83
N THR A 225 -55.77 -6.73 26.35
CA THR A 225 -56.05 -6.09 25.07
C THR A 225 -56.88 -4.82 25.24
N SER A 226 -56.64 -3.82 24.39
CA SER A 226 -57.42 -2.57 24.28
C SER A 226 -57.77 -1.82 25.59
N SER A 227 -57.00 -2.03 26.66
CA SER A 227 -57.35 -1.62 28.03
C SER A 227 -56.57 -0.38 28.49
N LEU A 228 -57.10 0.36 29.46
CA LEU A 228 -56.45 1.45 30.19
C LEU A 228 -56.16 1.03 31.64
N LEU A 229 -54.90 1.06 32.07
CA LEU A 229 -54.48 0.72 33.44
C LEU A 229 -53.68 1.89 34.06
N GLU A 230 -54.11 2.43 35.21
CA GLU A 230 -53.53 3.62 35.87
C GLU A 230 -53.26 3.40 37.38
N GLY A 231 -52.09 3.84 37.87
CA GLY A 231 -51.72 3.78 39.30
C GLY A 231 -50.40 4.49 39.65
N TRP A 232 -49.72 4.12 40.73
CA TRP A 232 -48.28 4.42 40.91
C TRP A 232 -47.43 3.53 40.00
N ALA A 233 -47.83 2.26 39.87
CA ALA A 233 -47.47 1.41 38.73
C ALA A 233 -48.73 0.76 38.15
N ALA A 234 -48.90 0.80 36.83
CA ALA A 234 -50.01 0.10 36.17
C ALA A 234 -49.93 -1.42 36.39
N PHE A 235 -48.72 -1.97 36.38
CA PHE A 235 -48.49 -3.41 36.55
C PHE A 235 -47.33 -3.67 37.52
N TYR A 236 -47.51 -4.57 38.48
CA TYR A 236 -46.49 -5.02 39.44
C TYR A 236 -46.40 -6.55 39.41
N THR A 237 -45.17 -7.10 39.37
CA THR A 237 -44.95 -8.55 39.40
C THR A 237 -43.78 -8.98 40.30
N PHE A 238 -44.11 -9.73 41.35
CA PHE A 238 -43.20 -10.51 42.21
C PHE A 238 -43.52 -12.01 42.06
N SER A 239 -43.61 -12.49 40.82
CA SER A 239 -44.05 -13.84 40.47
C SER A 239 -42.90 -14.69 39.88
N LEU A 240 -43.12 -16.00 39.77
CA LEU A 240 -42.17 -16.94 39.18
C LEU A 240 -42.69 -17.41 37.80
N ASN A 241 -41.79 -17.49 36.81
CA ASN A 241 -42.05 -18.07 35.48
C ASN A 241 -43.37 -17.62 34.81
N SER A 242 -43.85 -16.40 35.07
CA SER A 242 -45.14 -15.94 34.56
C SER A 242 -45.00 -15.38 33.14
N THR A 243 -46.04 -15.59 32.32
CA THR A 243 -46.09 -15.14 30.92
C THR A 243 -47.12 -14.01 30.81
N ILE A 244 -46.66 -12.80 30.51
CA ILE A 244 -47.49 -11.59 30.47
C ILE A 244 -47.42 -11.02 29.06
N ASN A 245 -48.58 -10.98 28.38
CA ASN A 245 -48.74 -10.36 27.08
C ASN A 245 -49.75 -9.22 27.20
N ILE A 246 -49.42 -8.07 26.62
CA ILE A 246 -50.24 -6.86 26.63
C ILE A 246 -50.19 -6.30 25.21
N ASN A 247 -51.35 -5.99 24.61
CA ASN A 247 -51.47 -5.52 23.22
C ASN A 247 -52.52 -4.38 23.14
N ASN A 248 -52.35 -3.41 22.26
CA ASN A 248 -53.26 -2.27 22.01
C ASN A 248 -53.73 -1.49 23.26
N SER A 249 -52.98 -1.55 24.37
CA SER A 249 -53.42 -1.10 25.71
C SER A 249 -52.60 0.06 26.22
N THR A 250 -53.23 1.03 26.89
CA THR A 250 -52.55 2.16 27.52
C THR A 250 -52.28 1.87 29.00
N LEU A 251 -51.02 2.01 29.42
CA LEU A 251 -50.58 1.89 30.80
C LEU A 251 -50.10 3.27 31.27
N ILE A 252 -50.40 3.65 32.51
CA ILE A 252 -50.07 4.95 33.08
C ILE A 252 -49.61 4.79 34.54
N GLY A 253 -48.51 5.44 34.89
CA GLY A 253 -48.14 5.71 36.28
C GLY A 253 -48.25 7.20 36.61
N VAL A 254 -48.46 7.49 37.88
CA VAL A 254 -48.79 8.85 38.36
C VAL A 254 -47.95 9.21 39.58
N ASN A 255 -46.65 9.42 39.34
CA ASN A 255 -45.70 9.87 40.38
C ASN A 255 -46.01 11.31 40.84
N ARG A 256 -46.30 11.51 42.14
CA ARG A 256 -46.65 12.81 42.74
C ARG A 256 -45.56 13.29 43.72
N GLN A 257 -44.85 14.35 43.31
CA GLN A 257 -43.77 15.12 43.97
C GLN A 257 -44.06 15.65 45.41
N PRO A 258 -43.07 16.16 46.18
CA PRO A 258 -41.62 16.34 45.92
C PRO A 258 -40.64 15.83 47.02
N TYR A 259 -39.34 16.07 46.80
CA TYR A 259 -38.16 15.94 47.68
C TYR A 259 -38.38 15.91 49.21
N VAL A 260 -38.03 14.79 49.85
CA VAL A 260 -37.70 14.70 51.30
C VAL A 260 -36.52 13.75 51.48
N GLU A 261 -35.48 14.20 52.18
CA GLU A 261 -34.29 13.37 52.46
C GLU A 261 -34.61 12.25 53.48
N ASN A 262 -33.97 11.09 53.30
CA ASN A 262 -34.12 9.85 54.09
C ASN A 262 -35.31 8.93 53.75
N GLN A 263 -35.92 9.02 52.56
CA GLN A 263 -36.65 7.89 51.97
C GLN A 263 -36.03 7.48 50.62
N LYS A 264 -35.85 6.17 50.44
CA LYS A 264 -35.50 5.56 49.15
C LYS A 264 -36.80 5.28 48.40
N ASN A 265 -36.88 5.78 47.17
CA ASN A 265 -38.03 5.66 46.27
C ASN A 265 -37.49 5.22 44.90
N ASP A 266 -38.09 4.21 44.28
CA ASP A 266 -37.43 3.28 43.36
C ASP A 266 -38.36 2.83 42.18
N PHE A 267 -38.02 3.04 40.87
CA PHE A 267 -38.13 2.35 39.50
C PHE A 267 -39.33 1.59 38.76
N SER A 268 -39.95 2.11 37.66
CA SER A 268 -40.77 1.43 36.55
C SER A 268 -42.25 0.89 36.73
N THR A 269 -43.08 0.46 35.73
CA THR A 269 -42.90 -0.18 34.36
C THR A 269 -44.02 -0.10 33.22
N ILE A 270 -43.63 -0.16 31.91
CA ILE A 270 -44.33 -0.62 30.61
C ILE A 270 -45.13 0.34 29.66
N ALA A 271 -44.90 0.23 28.33
CA ALA A 271 -45.81 0.59 27.20
C ALA A 271 -46.05 -0.59 26.23
N VAL A 272 -46.96 -0.44 25.27
CA VAL A 272 -47.61 -1.54 24.51
C VAL A 272 -47.72 -1.22 23.00
N ASP A 273 -47.77 -2.27 22.17
CA ASP A 273 -48.07 -2.24 20.73
C ASP A 273 -49.41 -1.50 20.49
N GLY A 274 -49.37 -0.28 19.97
CA GLY A 274 -50.53 0.62 19.87
C GLY A 274 -50.95 1.26 21.21
N GLY A 275 -50.36 2.41 21.57
CA GLY A 275 -50.74 3.17 22.78
C GLY A 275 -49.87 4.40 23.05
N GLY A 276 -50.05 5.05 24.21
CA GLY A 276 -49.24 6.18 24.65
C GLY A 276 -49.06 6.24 26.18
N LEU A 277 -47.81 6.36 26.64
CA LEU A 277 -47.37 6.11 28.03
C LEU A 277 -47.18 7.39 28.88
N ASN A 278 -47.16 7.27 30.23
CA ASN A 278 -46.38 8.11 31.15
C ASN A 278 -45.92 7.37 32.44
N GLY A 279 -44.66 7.61 32.85
CA GLY A 279 -43.89 7.28 34.08
C GLY A 279 -44.44 6.52 35.30
N LEU A 280 -43.72 5.48 35.75
CA LEU A 280 -44.15 4.49 36.78
C LEU A 280 -43.00 4.10 37.75
N GLU A 281 -43.26 3.63 39.00
CA GLU A 281 -42.22 3.10 39.95
C GLU A 281 -42.54 1.78 40.77
N ALA A 282 -41.51 1.13 41.38
CA ALA A 282 -41.09 -0.31 41.34
C ALA A 282 -41.74 -1.41 42.21
N GLY A 283 -41.32 -2.65 41.87
CA GLY A 283 -41.41 -3.86 42.69
C GLY A 283 -40.15 -4.74 42.76
N ARG A 284 -40.23 -5.79 43.59
CA ARG A 284 -39.26 -6.91 43.59
C ARG A 284 -39.67 -7.91 42.52
N ALA A 285 -38.78 -8.22 41.57
CA ALA A 285 -39.04 -9.29 40.60
C ALA A 285 -38.78 -10.67 41.23
N GLY A 286 -39.49 -11.70 40.76
CA GLY A 286 -39.10 -13.08 40.99
C GLY A 286 -38.10 -13.56 39.93
N CYS A 287 -37.79 -14.86 39.93
CA CYS A 287 -36.89 -15.48 38.96
C CYS A 287 -37.66 -16.04 37.75
N GLY A 288 -37.03 -16.01 36.57
CA GLY A 288 -37.50 -16.73 35.38
C GLY A 288 -38.55 -16.05 34.51
N ASN A 289 -38.81 -14.74 34.68
CA ASN A 289 -39.86 -14.05 33.93
C ASN A 289 -39.34 -13.52 32.58
N THR A 290 -40.20 -13.47 31.56
CA THR A 290 -39.90 -12.90 30.24
C THR A 290 -40.91 -11.82 29.90
N LEU A 291 -40.43 -10.65 29.49
CA LEU A 291 -41.22 -9.53 28.98
C LEU A 291 -40.77 -9.22 27.54
N THR A 292 -41.70 -9.19 26.59
CA THR A 292 -41.45 -8.72 25.23
C THR A 292 -42.41 -7.59 24.92
N ILE A 293 -41.86 -6.47 24.45
CA ILE A 293 -42.58 -5.28 24.00
C ILE A 293 -42.20 -5.07 22.53
N SER A 294 -43.16 -4.79 21.67
CA SER A 294 -42.91 -4.61 20.23
C SER A 294 -43.76 -3.49 19.65
N ASP A 295 -43.25 -2.80 18.62
CA ASP A 295 -43.96 -1.79 17.83
C ASP A 295 -44.60 -0.65 18.67
N SER A 296 -44.07 -0.42 19.88
CA SER A 296 -44.64 0.43 20.92
C SER A 296 -43.99 1.81 21.00
N THR A 297 -44.77 2.86 21.27
CA THR A 297 -44.24 4.18 21.65
C THR A 297 -44.13 4.31 23.17
N ILE A 298 -42.90 4.18 23.67
CA ILE A 298 -42.54 4.23 25.08
C ILE A 298 -42.19 5.68 25.45
N LYS A 299 -42.88 6.30 26.42
CA LYS A 299 -42.71 7.73 26.76
C LYS A 299 -42.31 7.94 28.22
N ALA A 300 -41.35 8.84 28.45
CA ALA A 300 -40.94 9.30 29.79
C ALA A 300 -41.09 10.82 29.96
N SER A 301 -41.26 11.29 31.20
CA SER A 301 -41.26 12.72 31.54
C SER A 301 -40.32 13.03 32.72
N THR A 302 -39.86 14.29 32.86
CA THR A 302 -39.15 14.69 34.08
C THR A 302 -40.13 15.00 35.22
N THR A 303 -39.72 14.63 36.44
CA THR A 303 -40.48 14.82 37.67
C THR A 303 -39.50 15.27 38.75
N GLY A 304 -39.49 16.57 39.06
CA GLY A 304 -38.48 17.17 39.95
C GLY A 304 -37.06 17.22 39.38
N GLY A 305 -36.92 17.40 38.05
CA GLY A 305 -35.62 17.53 37.39
C GLY A 305 -34.88 16.22 37.08
N ARG A 306 -35.49 15.06 37.37
CA ARG A 306 -35.03 13.71 37.01
C ARG A 306 -36.05 13.03 36.09
N TYR A 307 -35.61 12.14 35.20
CA TYR A 307 -36.51 11.30 34.42
C TYR A 307 -37.16 10.21 35.28
N GLN A 308 -38.39 9.84 34.93
CA GLN A 308 -39.06 8.63 35.43
C GLN A 308 -38.44 7.39 34.77
N ASN A 309 -38.16 6.35 35.55
CA ASN A 309 -37.62 5.08 35.05
C ASN A 309 -38.75 4.23 34.40
N ILE A 310 -38.43 3.37 33.43
CA ILE A 310 -39.43 2.62 32.62
C ILE A 310 -39.31 1.08 32.73
N LEU A 311 -38.18 0.52 33.18
CA LEU A 311 -38.09 -0.86 33.72
C LEU A 311 -37.15 -0.94 34.92
N GLY A 312 -37.35 -1.92 35.80
CA GLY A 312 -36.63 -2.07 37.06
C GLY A 312 -36.51 -3.54 37.44
N SER A 313 -35.27 -4.04 37.56
CA SER A 313 -34.95 -5.35 38.12
C SER A 313 -34.12 -5.18 39.40
N SER A 314 -34.42 -5.96 40.43
CA SER A 314 -33.88 -5.76 41.78
C SER A 314 -33.41 -7.05 42.46
N TYR A 315 -32.68 -6.83 43.56
CA TYR A 315 -32.04 -7.83 44.44
C TYR A 315 -32.82 -9.15 44.58
N LEU A 316 -32.10 -10.27 44.44
CA LEU A 316 -32.57 -11.68 44.43
C LEU A 316 -33.19 -12.21 43.12
N ALA A 317 -33.44 -11.37 42.11
CA ALA A 317 -34.07 -11.81 40.86
C ALA A 317 -33.04 -12.36 39.85
N THR A 318 -32.71 -13.66 39.91
CA THR A 318 -31.85 -14.31 38.91
C THR A 318 -32.65 -14.69 37.66
N LYS A 319 -32.10 -14.43 36.45
CA LYS A 319 -32.63 -14.86 35.15
C LYS A 319 -33.99 -14.26 34.75
N ASN A 320 -34.08 -12.97 34.45
CA ASN A 320 -35.20 -12.41 33.69
C ASN A 320 -34.74 -11.93 32.31
N LEU A 321 -35.62 -12.04 31.29
CA LEU A 321 -35.37 -11.60 29.92
C LEU A 321 -36.33 -10.49 29.53
N VAL A 322 -35.79 -9.43 28.92
CA VAL A 322 -36.55 -8.25 28.45
C VAL A 322 -36.19 -8.00 26.99
N ASN A 323 -37.19 -7.94 26.10
CA ASN A 323 -36.98 -7.66 24.68
C ASN A 323 -37.80 -6.45 24.23
N PHE A 324 -37.17 -5.49 23.57
CA PHE A 324 -37.83 -4.38 22.88
C PHE A 324 -37.57 -4.50 21.36
N ASN A 325 -38.62 -4.64 20.55
CA ASN A 325 -38.49 -4.77 19.08
C ASN A 325 -39.25 -3.65 18.36
N ASN A 326 -38.58 -2.88 17.49
CA ASN A 326 -39.18 -1.78 16.74
C ASN A 326 -39.88 -0.71 17.62
N CYS A 327 -39.51 -0.60 18.89
CA CYS A 327 -40.08 0.37 19.82
C CYS A 327 -39.50 1.77 19.59
N GLN A 328 -40.34 2.80 19.69
CA GLN A 328 -39.92 4.20 19.72
C GLN A 328 -39.81 4.68 21.18
N PHE A 329 -38.78 5.46 21.49
CA PHE A 329 -38.56 6.02 22.83
C PHE A 329 -38.66 7.55 22.77
N GLU A 330 -39.71 8.11 23.38
CA GLU A 330 -39.94 9.56 23.52
C GLU A 330 -39.68 10.04 24.93
N VAL A 331 -39.17 11.28 25.06
CA VAL A 331 -38.86 11.87 26.37
C VAL A 331 -39.20 13.36 26.40
N SER A 332 -39.70 13.84 27.54
CA SER A 332 -40.14 15.22 27.74
C SER A 332 -39.71 15.82 29.08
N GLY A 333 -39.58 17.15 29.14
CA GLY A 333 -39.24 17.90 30.36
C GLY A 333 -37.82 18.46 30.40
N VAL A 334 -37.46 19.11 31.51
CA VAL A 334 -36.16 19.78 31.73
C VAL A 334 -35.39 19.06 32.86
N LEU A 335 -34.07 18.92 32.67
CA LEU A 335 -33.13 18.31 33.62
C LEU A 335 -32.49 19.38 34.53
N HIS A 336 -32.11 19.03 35.76
CA HIS A 336 -31.28 19.91 36.61
C HIS A 336 -29.79 19.66 36.34
N ALA A 337 -29.02 20.73 36.08
CA ALA A 337 -27.62 20.62 35.66
C ALA A 337 -26.68 20.06 36.75
N ASP A 338 -26.97 20.35 38.01
CA ASP A 338 -26.05 20.17 39.15
C ASP A 338 -25.93 18.72 39.64
N LEU A 339 -26.68 17.78 39.06
CA LEU A 339 -26.72 16.37 39.48
C LEU A 339 -25.85 15.42 38.65
N GLY A 340 -25.14 15.93 37.63
CA GLY A 340 -23.98 15.25 37.04
C GLY A 340 -24.21 13.86 36.44
N GLY A 341 -25.07 13.73 35.43
CA GLY A 341 -25.09 12.49 34.64
C GLY A 341 -26.16 12.38 33.55
N GLY A 342 -25.73 11.87 32.38
CA GLY A 342 -26.49 10.93 31.55
C GLY A 342 -27.71 11.45 30.77
N ALA A 343 -27.67 11.28 29.44
CA ALA A 343 -28.89 11.15 28.67
C ALA A 343 -29.54 9.78 28.96
N LEU A 344 -30.81 9.82 29.37
CA LEU A 344 -31.80 8.73 29.37
C LEU A 344 -31.38 7.38 29.99
N PRO A 345 -31.94 7.05 31.17
CA PRO A 345 -32.04 5.68 31.65
C PRO A 345 -33.49 5.19 31.66
N PRO A 346 -33.97 4.54 30.58
CA PRO A 346 -35.28 3.94 30.61
C PRO A 346 -35.34 2.68 31.49
N VAL A 347 -34.20 2.07 31.86
CA VAL A 347 -34.18 0.85 32.69
C VAL A 347 -33.18 0.96 33.83
N TYR A 348 -33.56 0.39 34.97
CA TYR A 348 -32.71 0.16 36.13
C TYR A 348 -32.46 -1.35 36.31
N SER A 349 -31.19 -1.72 36.47
CA SER A 349 -30.76 -3.03 36.92
C SER A 349 -29.69 -2.83 37.97
N MET A 350 -29.75 -3.61 39.06
CA MET A 350 -28.63 -3.75 39.98
C MET A 350 -27.69 -4.87 39.52
N ASP A 351 -26.43 -4.80 39.96
CA ASP A 351 -25.41 -5.80 39.71
C ASP A 351 -25.69 -7.11 40.49
N ASP A 352 -26.42 -8.05 39.88
CA ASP A 352 -26.27 -9.49 40.16
C ASP A 352 -26.92 -10.39 39.07
N ILE A 353 -26.09 -11.24 38.47
CA ILE A 353 -26.34 -12.53 37.79
C ILE A 353 -27.60 -12.69 36.89
N GLU A 354 -27.33 -12.80 35.57
CA GLU A 354 -28.20 -13.37 34.52
C GLU A 354 -29.48 -12.64 34.09
N ASN A 355 -29.73 -11.40 34.52
CA ASN A 355 -30.75 -10.56 33.86
C ASN A 355 -30.25 -10.09 32.48
N GLN A 356 -31.10 -10.16 31.44
CA GLN A 356 -30.77 -9.74 30.07
C GLN A 356 -31.80 -8.76 29.51
N ILE A 357 -31.32 -7.69 28.89
CA ILE A 357 -32.14 -6.74 28.12
C ILE A 357 -31.66 -6.80 26.67
N THR A 358 -32.58 -6.94 25.72
CA THR A 358 -32.31 -6.79 24.29
C THR A 358 -33.14 -5.67 23.68
N VAL A 359 -32.55 -4.94 22.74
CA VAL A 359 -33.23 -3.92 21.91
C VAL A 359 -32.90 -4.20 20.46
N ASN A 360 -33.93 -4.43 19.63
CA ASN A 360 -33.82 -4.79 18.22
C ASN A 360 -32.83 -5.96 17.97
N GLY A 361 -32.82 -6.94 18.88
CA GLY A 361 -31.93 -8.11 18.84
C GLY A 361 -30.49 -7.89 19.34
N LEU A 362 -30.15 -6.68 19.80
CA LEU A 362 -28.86 -6.39 20.45
C LEU A 362 -29.00 -6.53 21.97
N THR A 363 -28.17 -7.36 22.60
CA THR A 363 -28.06 -7.41 24.07
C THR A 363 -27.43 -6.11 24.55
N LEU A 364 -28.06 -5.39 25.48
CA LEU A 364 -27.44 -4.17 26.02
C LEU A 364 -26.36 -4.52 27.05
N ASP A 365 -25.25 -3.78 27.04
CA ASP A 365 -24.29 -3.85 28.12
C ASP A 365 -24.88 -3.19 29.38
N VAL A 366 -24.94 -3.96 30.47
CA VAL A 366 -25.46 -3.55 31.78
C VAL A 366 -24.40 -3.70 32.88
N SER A 367 -23.13 -3.94 32.55
CA SER A 367 -22.07 -4.30 33.51
C SER A 367 -21.50 -3.13 34.34
N SER A 368 -22.28 -2.06 34.50
CA SER A 368 -21.90 -0.89 35.30
C SER A 368 -23.11 -0.45 36.13
N SER A 369 -22.86 -0.15 37.41
CA SER A 369 -23.90 0.09 38.42
C SER A 369 -24.81 1.28 38.13
N GLY A 370 -25.84 1.06 37.30
CA GLY A 370 -26.96 1.97 37.05
C GLY A 370 -27.35 2.13 35.59
N ASN A 371 -28.66 2.35 35.39
CA ASN A 371 -29.18 3.32 34.44
C ASN A 371 -28.68 3.26 32.96
N PRO A 372 -28.74 2.09 32.27
CA PRO A 372 -28.49 2.00 30.83
C PRO A 372 -29.52 2.76 29.98
N ASN A 373 -29.04 3.41 28.91
CA ASN A 373 -29.87 3.95 27.82
C ASN A 373 -30.32 2.81 26.89
N LEU A 374 -31.62 2.74 26.56
CA LEU A 374 -32.17 1.74 25.64
C LEU A 374 -31.93 2.05 24.15
N ILE A 375 -31.43 3.24 23.81
CA ILE A 375 -31.01 3.57 22.45
C ILE A 375 -29.50 3.30 22.36
N PRO A 376 -29.05 2.13 21.87
CA PRO A 376 -27.63 1.90 21.64
C PRO A 376 -27.17 2.76 20.47
N VAL A 377 -26.19 3.63 20.70
CA VAL A 377 -25.62 4.52 19.67
C VAL A 377 -24.53 3.83 18.85
N ALA A 378 -23.97 2.74 19.40
CA ALA A 378 -23.03 1.86 18.74
C ALA A 378 -23.25 0.41 19.18
N LYS A 379 -22.73 -0.55 18.41
CA LYS A 379 -22.65 -1.97 18.78
C LYS A 379 -21.25 -2.53 18.59
N VAL A 380 -20.94 -3.58 19.34
CA VAL A 380 -19.80 -4.47 19.12
C VAL A 380 -20.33 -5.90 19.10
N ARG A 381 -20.12 -6.63 18.00
CA ARG A 381 -20.72 -7.96 17.77
C ARG A 381 -22.26 -7.91 17.91
N SER A 382 -22.82 -8.61 18.90
CA SER A 382 -24.25 -8.61 19.25
C SER A 382 -24.60 -7.68 20.42
N THR A 383 -23.63 -6.96 20.99
CA THR A 383 -23.82 -6.11 22.18
C THR A 383 -24.04 -4.65 21.77
N GLY A 384 -25.09 -4.02 22.27
CA GLY A 384 -25.41 -2.60 22.09
C GLY A 384 -24.91 -1.74 23.24
N TYR A 385 -24.39 -0.54 22.91
CA TYR A 385 -23.75 0.38 23.86
C TYR A 385 -24.40 1.76 23.84
N SER A 386 -24.64 2.30 25.03
CA SER A 386 -25.22 3.63 25.27
C SER A 386 -24.31 4.80 24.90
N THR A 387 -23.00 4.58 24.80
CA THR A 387 -22.00 5.58 24.40
C THR A 387 -20.92 4.96 23.53
N LEU A 388 -20.31 5.76 22.64
CA LEU A 388 -19.22 5.30 21.78
C LEU A 388 -17.97 4.93 22.61
N SER A 389 -17.65 5.71 23.64
CA SER A 389 -16.52 5.45 24.54
C SER A 389 -16.62 4.09 25.25
N ALA A 390 -17.83 3.68 25.67
CA ALA A 390 -18.04 2.35 26.26
C ALA A 390 -17.85 1.23 25.23
N ALA A 391 -18.38 1.38 24.01
CA ALA A 391 -18.18 0.41 22.93
C ALA A 391 -16.69 0.19 22.64
N PHE A 392 -15.91 1.28 22.52
CA PHE A 392 -14.46 1.22 22.30
C PHE A 392 -13.68 0.68 23.50
N ALA A 393 -14.13 0.90 24.74
CA ALA A 393 -13.50 0.33 25.92
C ALA A 393 -13.63 -1.20 25.92
N THR A 394 -14.84 -1.71 25.74
CA THR A 394 -15.16 -3.15 25.81
C THR A 394 -14.77 -3.94 24.55
N ALA A 395 -14.65 -3.28 23.38
CA ALA A 395 -14.19 -3.91 22.14
C ALA A 395 -12.81 -4.58 22.29
N GLN A 396 -12.69 -5.82 21.84
CA GLN A 396 -11.47 -6.63 21.88
C GLN A 396 -10.62 -6.40 20.62
N ASP A 397 -9.46 -7.04 20.52
CA ASP A 397 -8.67 -7.02 19.28
C ASP A 397 -9.49 -7.54 18.08
N LYS A 398 -9.42 -6.79 16.98
CA LYS A 398 -10.09 -7.00 15.68
C LYS A 398 -11.62 -6.93 15.72
N ASP A 399 -12.19 -6.33 16.77
CA ASP A 399 -13.62 -6.04 16.80
C ASP A 399 -14.02 -4.87 15.89
N THR A 400 -15.24 -4.97 15.36
CA THR A 400 -15.92 -3.86 14.69
C THR A 400 -16.85 -3.15 15.67
N VAL A 401 -16.64 -1.84 15.82
CA VAL A 401 -17.56 -0.89 16.44
C VAL A 401 -18.41 -0.29 15.33
N THR A 402 -19.69 -0.66 15.26
CA THR A 402 -20.62 -0.12 14.24
C THR A 402 -21.53 0.93 14.88
N LEU A 403 -21.63 2.14 14.30
CA LEU A 403 -22.61 3.13 14.72
C LEU A 403 -24.04 2.70 14.38
N LEU A 404 -24.98 3.13 15.21
CA LEU A 404 -26.43 2.89 15.03
C LEU A 404 -27.24 4.18 15.06
N GLU A 405 -26.66 5.27 15.59
CA GLU A 405 -27.25 6.60 15.62
C GLU A 405 -26.17 7.68 15.49
N ASN A 406 -26.60 8.91 15.20
CA ASN A 406 -25.73 10.08 15.33
C ASN A 406 -25.37 10.30 16.80
N VAL A 407 -24.07 10.46 17.12
CA VAL A 407 -23.57 10.38 18.50
C VAL A 407 -22.65 11.55 18.85
N SER A 408 -22.71 12.02 20.10
CA SER A 408 -21.68 12.89 20.68
C SER A 408 -20.77 12.07 21.58
N THR A 409 -19.45 12.22 21.44
CA THR A 409 -18.45 11.46 22.19
C THR A 409 -17.44 12.36 22.89
N ALA A 410 -17.00 11.90 24.06
CA ALA A 410 -15.73 12.31 24.65
C ALA A 410 -14.55 11.58 23.96
N SER A 411 -13.32 11.92 24.34
CA SER A 411 -12.09 11.32 23.81
C SER A 411 -12.11 9.79 23.94
N VAL A 412 -11.82 9.12 22.84
CA VAL A 412 -11.67 7.66 22.71
C VAL A 412 -10.19 7.31 22.53
N SER A 413 -9.74 6.20 23.12
CA SER A 413 -8.35 5.73 23.01
C SER A 413 -8.27 4.31 22.45
N VAL A 414 -7.40 4.10 21.47
CA VAL A 414 -7.12 2.81 20.83
C VAL A 414 -5.65 2.47 21.07
N VAL A 415 -5.38 1.58 22.04
CA VAL A 415 -4.03 1.24 22.50
C VAL A 415 -3.89 -0.27 22.59
N GLY A 416 -2.87 -0.83 21.94
CA GLY A 416 -2.57 -2.26 21.98
C GLY A 416 -3.64 -3.19 21.38
N LYS A 417 -4.53 -2.68 20.52
CA LYS A 417 -5.56 -3.44 19.79
C LYS A 417 -5.84 -2.82 18.41
N GLU A 418 -6.16 -3.67 17.44
CA GLU A 418 -6.72 -3.30 16.14
C GLU A 418 -8.25 -3.22 16.24
N LEU A 419 -8.86 -2.15 15.71
CA LEU A 419 -10.31 -1.94 15.71
C LEU A 419 -10.79 -1.37 14.37
N LEU A 420 -11.98 -1.79 13.94
CA LEU A 420 -12.71 -1.21 12.82
C LEU A 420 -13.88 -0.36 13.34
N LEU A 421 -13.89 0.93 13.03
CA LEU A 421 -15.04 1.81 13.22
C LEU A 421 -15.84 1.89 11.91
N ASP A 422 -17.03 1.31 11.90
CA ASP A 422 -18.00 1.51 10.81
C ASP A 422 -18.98 2.63 11.18
N LEU A 423 -18.87 3.74 10.44
CA LEU A 423 -19.74 4.91 10.59
C LEU A 423 -21.19 4.61 10.18
N ASN A 424 -21.44 3.57 9.35
CA ASN A 424 -22.78 3.05 9.02
C ASN A 424 -23.81 4.13 8.61
N GLY A 425 -23.36 5.21 7.94
CA GLY A 425 -24.22 6.32 7.52
C GLY A 425 -24.54 7.37 8.59
N HIS A 426 -23.90 7.30 9.77
CA HIS A 426 -24.07 8.22 10.89
C HIS A 426 -22.85 9.13 11.11
N THR A 427 -23.07 10.24 11.82
CA THR A 427 -22.06 11.23 12.14
C THR A 427 -21.70 11.20 13.63
N ILE A 428 -20.40 11.19 13.91
CA ILE A 428 -19.84 11.42 15.25
C ILE A 428 -19.61 12.91 15.43
N THR A 429 -20.00 13.43 16.58
CA THR A 429 -19.69 14.78 17.06
C THR A 429 -18.87 14.71 18.34
N GLY A 430 -18.14 15.77 18.69
CA GLY A 430 -17.43 15.82 19.97
C GLY A 430 -16.89 17.19 20.33
N SER A 431 -16.57 17.35 21.61
CA SER A 431 -16.14 18.61 22.24
C SER A 431 -14.79 18.52 22.95
N GLU A 432 -13.99 17.51 22.61
CA GLU A 432 -12.67 17.27 23.21
C GLU A 432 -11.55 17.72 22.27
N ASN A 433 -10.41 18.13 22.85
CA ASN A 433 -9.24 18.60 22.08
C ASN A 433 -8.64 17.52 21.16
N SER A 434 -8.98 16.24 21.36
CA SER A 434 -8.69 15.13 20.44
C SER A 434 -9.77 14.07 20.62
N LEU A 435 -10.53 13.77 19.57
CA LEU A 435 -11.63 12.79 19.65
C LEU A 435 -11.14 11.35 19.66
N PHE A 436 -10.12 11.03 18.86
CA PHE A 436 -9.50 9.70 18.78
C PHE A 436 -8.01 9.78 19.02
N ARG A 437 -7.53 9.03 20.02
CA ARG A 437 -6.11 8.86 20.34
C ARG A 437 -5.68 7.44 20.01
N ILE A 438 -4.72 7.28 19.11
CA ILE A 438 -4.18 5.98 18.71
C ILE A 438 -2.78 5.85 19.33
N GLY A 439 -2.51 4.74 20.01
CA GLY A 439 -1.24 4.49 20.70
C GLY A 439 -1.05 5.26 22.02
N ASN A 440 0.13 5.07 22.63
CA ASN A 440 0.49 5.61 23.94
C ASN A 440 1.99 5.94 24.09
N GLY A 441 2.76 5.99 22.99
CA GLY A 441 4.19 6.32 22.95
C GLY A 441 5.16 5.34 23.63
N THR A 442 4.70 4.42 24.48
CA THR A 442 5.55 3.66 25.40
C THR A 442 5.65 2.19 25.03
N ALA A 443 4.52 1.48 24.95
CA ALA A 443 4.41 0.13 24.36
C ALA A 443 2.94 -0.21 24.11
N GLY A 444 2.53 -0.33 22.84
CA GLY A 444 1.17 -0.71 22.46
C GLY A 444 0.63 0.09 21.27
N SER A 445 1.19 -0.12 20.09
CA SER A 445 0.64 0.39 18.83
C SER A 445 -0.80 -0.07 18.66
N GLY A 446 -1.75 0.85 18.83
CA GLY A 446 -3.13 0.62 18.44
C GLY A 446 -3.29 0.75 16.93
N LYS A 447 -4.37 0.19 16.38
CA LYS A 447 -4.78 0.41 15.01
C LYS A 447 -6.26 0.75 14.94
N LEU A 448 -6.60 1.82 14.23
CA LEU A 448 -7.96 2.22 13.97
C LEU A 448 -8.18 2.31 12.46
N THR A 449 -9.02 1.44 11.92
CA THR A 449 -9.57 1.60 10.58
C THR A 449 -10.94 2.28 10.70
N VAL A 450 -11.21 3.32 9.92
CA VAL A 450 -12.51 4.01 9.87
C VAL A 450 -13.11 3.85 8.49
N THR A 451 -14.35 3.38 8.43
CA THR A 451 -15.06 3.08 7.19
C THR A 451 -16.53 3.48 7.25
N ASN A 452 -17.24 3.32 6.14
CA ASN A 452 -18.68 3.48 6.06
C ASN A 452 -19.25 2.39 5.14
N SER A 453 -20.00 1.45 5.74
CA SER A 453 -20.62 0.33 5.03
C SER A 453 -21.80 0.75 4.15
N THR A 454 -22.39 1.93 4.38
CA THR A 454 -23.59 2.40 3.68
C THR A 454 -23.28 3.39 2.54
N THR A 455 -24.32 3.75 1.78
CA THR A 455 -24.30 4.88 0.82
C THR A 455 -24.79 6.20 1.45
N LEU A 456 -25.13 6.22 2.74
CA LEU A 456 -25.51 7.45 3.46
C LEU A 456 -24.23 8.19 3.93
N PRO A 457 -24.26 9.52 4.07
CA PRO A 457 -23.08 10.29 4.49
C PRO A 457 -22.74 10.03 5.96
N GLY A 458 -21.73 9.18 6.20
CA GLY A 458 -21.11 8.98 7.51
C GLY A 458 -19.85 9.82 7.69
N GLY A 459 -19.57 10.27 8.91
CA GLY A 459 -18.41 11.14 9.16
C GLY A 459 -18.12 11.45 10.63
N VAL A 460 -17.15 12.33 10.84
CA VAL A 460 -16.79 12.87 12.17
C VAL A 460 -16.71 14.39 12.07
N THR A 461 -17.28 15.11 13.03
CA THR A 461 -17.23 16.57 13.14
C THR A 461 -16.77 16.98 14.54
N THR A 462 -15.79 17.88 14.63
CA THR A 462 -15.38 18.53 15.88
C THR A 462 -15.38 20.04 15.74
N SER A 463 -15.72 20.77 16.80
CA SER A 463 -15.50 22.22 16.92
C SER A 463 -14.28 22.56 17.78
N HIS A 464 -13.44 21.57 18.06
CA HIS A 464 -12.27 21.64 18.94
C HIS A 464 -11.03 21.16 18.18
N ASN A 465 -9.88 21.16 18.85
CA ASN A 465 -8.59 21.24 18.16
C ASN A 465 -8.31 20.12 17.15
N ARG A 466 -8.74 18.87 17.40
CA ARG A 466 -8.30 17.68 16.62
C ARG A 466 -9.37 16.62 16.52
N ILE A 467 -9.44 15.92 15.39
CA ILE A 467 -10.21 14.67 15.28
C ILE A 467 -9.32 13.50 15.69
N PHE A 468 -8.14 13.38 15.09
CA PHE A 468 -7.24 12.24 15.28
C PHE A 468 -5.87 12.68 15.83
N GLN A 469 -5.32 11.86 16.73
CA GLN A 469 -4.02 12.05 17.34
C GLN A 469 -3.29 10.70 17.46
N LEU A 470 -2.11 10.57 16.84
CA LEU A 470 -1.32 9.34 16.81
C LEU A 470 -0.06 9.47 17.67
N TYR A 471 0.08 8.59 18.66
CA TYR A 471 1.26 8.43 19.52
C TYR A 471 1.87 7.03 19.30
N GLY A 472 2.26 6.78 18.05
CA GLY A 472 2.54 5.45 17.50
C GLY A 472 1.26 4.67 17.19
N GLY A 473 1.35 3.72 16.25
CA GLY A 473 0.20 2.97 15.74
C GLY A 473 -0.32 3.47 14.39
N GLU A 474 -1.44 2.92 13.95
CA GLU A 474 -1.93 3.04 12.56
C GLU A 474 -3.35 3.61 12.51
N LEU A 475 -3.58 4.60 11.64
CA LEU A 475 -4.90 5.12 11.29
C LEU A 475 -5.15 4.93 9.79
N VAL A 476 -6.17 4.14 9.44
CA VAL A 476 -6.60 3.94 8.05
C VAL A 476 -7.99 4.53 7.87
N LEU A 477 -8.09 5.62 7.12
CA LEU A 477 -9.37 6.19 6.71
C LEU A 477 -9.74 5.59 5.36
N GLN A 478 -10.79 4.75 5.32
CA GLN A 478 -11.26 4.11 4.08
C GLN A 478 -12.36 4.91 3.39
N LYS A 479 -13.29 5.47 4.18
CA LYS A 479 -14.44 6.26 3.71
C LYS A 479 -14.93 7.21 4.80
N GLY A 480 -15.53 8.31 4.38
CA GLY A 480 -16.26 9.25 5.24
C GLY A 480 -15.73 10.68 5.14
N THR A 481 -16.45 11.60 5.77
CA THR A 481 -16.08 13.02 5.81
C THR A 481 -15.67 13.43 7.22
N PHE A 482 -14.47 14.02 7.35
CA PHE A 482 -13.84 14.36 8.62
C PHE A 482 -13.69 15.88 8.69
N THR A 483 -14.62 16.54 9.39
CA THR A 483 -14.79 18.01 9.39
C THR A 483 -14.34 18.66 10.70
N GLN A 484 -13.46 19.64 10.60
CA GLN A 484 -13.04 20.46 11.73
C GLN A 484 -13.69 21.86 11.65
N ARG A 485 -14.15 22.42 12.78
CA ARG A 485 -14.89 23.69 12.88
C ARG A 485 -14.37 24.57 14.03
N GLY A 486 -13.06 24.81 14.06
CA GLY A 486 -12.40 25.56 15.12
C GLY A 486 -11.06 26.14 14.68
N HIS A 487 -10.97 27.47 14.73
CA HIS A 487 -9.85 28.29 14.28
C HIS A 487 -8.46 27.82 14.79
N ASP A 488 -7.42 28.02 13.98
CA ASP A 488 -5.98 27.84 14.32
C ASP A 488 -5.53 26.44 14.82
N THR A 489 -6.13 25.33 14.34
CA THR A 489 -5.81 23.98 14.86
C THR A 489 -5.57 22.90 13.77
N THR A 490 -5.61 21.60 14.09
CA THR A 490 -5.02 20.51 13.27
C THR A 490 -5.95 19.27 13.21
N ILE A 491 -6.36 18.81 12.03
CA ILE A 491 -7.39 17.74 11.94
C ILE A 491 -6.82 16.37 12.32
N ILE A 492 -5.65 16.03 11.76
CA ILE A 492 -4.91 14.78 12.01
C ILE A 492 -3.49 15.13 12.46
N ASP A 493 -3.14 14.71 13.68
CA ASP A 493 -1.86 15.03 14.32
C ASP A 493 -1.02 13.76 14.54
N LEU A 494 0.19 13.72 13.99
CA LEU A 494 1.09 12.56 14.09
C LEU A 494 2.36 12.90 14.88
N PHE A 495 2.64 12.13 15.93
CA PHE A 495 3.87 12.24 16.69
C PHE A 495 4.80 11.06 16.36
N GLY A 496 6.04 11.35 16.00
CA GLY A 496 7.09 10.32 15.85
C GLY A 496 7.81 10.00 17.16
N ASP A 497 8.61 8.95 17.15
CA ASP A 497 9.49 8.60 18.27
C ASP A 497 10.76 9.47 18.30
N SER A 498 11.21 9.73 19.52
CA SER A 498 12.45 10.40 19.89
C SER A 498 13.73 9.59 19.61
N ASP A 499 13.63 8.25 19.53
CA ASP A 499 14.74 7.38 19.13
C ASP A 499 14.71 7.18 17.60
N THR A 500 15.78 7.61 16.93
CA THR A 500 15.96 7.51 15.48
C THR A 500 15.95 6.08 14.93
N ASN A 501 16.13 5.09 15.79
CA ASN A 501 16.26 3.68 15.45
C ASN A 501 15.05 2.86 15.93
N ALA A 502 14.07 3.48 16.60
CA ALA A 502 12.87 2.80 17.08
C ALA A 502 11.84 2.64 15.95
N GLN A 503 11.39 1.41 15.73
CA GLN A 503 10.29 1.08 14.81
C GLN A 503 8.89 1.41 15.38
N ARG A 504 8.77 2.46 16.21
CA ARG A 504 7.48 2.91 16.76
C ARG A 504 6.77 3.85 15.79
N PHE A 505 6.36 3.31 14.65
CA PHE A 505 5.77 4.11 13.58
C PHE A 505 4.42 4.72 13.97
N SER A 506 4.19 5.98 13.56
CA SER A 506 2.86 6.61 13.46
C SER A 506 2.47 6.62 11.98
N VAL A 507 1.52 5.76 11.60
CA VAL A 507 1.14 5.50 10.22
C VAL A 507 -0.25 6.07 9.94
N LEU A 508 -0.39 6.84 8.85
CA LEU A 508 -1.66 7.35 8.33
C LEU A 508 -1.86 6.90 6.88
N THR A 509 -2.99 6.27 6.60
CA THR A 509 -3.48 6.01 5.25
C THR A 509 -4.82 6.71 5.04
N ILE A 510 -4.96 7.47 3.95
CA ILE A 510 -6.20 8.12 3.53
C ILE A 510 -6.59 7.59 2.14
N ASP A 511 -7.55 6.66 2.09
CA ASP A 511 -8.01 6.05 0.84
C ASP A 511 -8.85 7.00 -0.03
N LYS A 512 -8.96 6.64 -1.31
CA LYS A 512 -9.81 7.29 -2.29
C LYS A 512 -11.28 7.32 -1.85
N GLY A 513 -11.86 8.53 -1.77
CA GLY A 513 -13.25 8.73 -1.34
C GLY A 513 -13.41 9.06 0.15
N VAL A 514 -12.31 9.26 0.86
CA VAL A 514 -12.29 10.06 2.11
C VAL A 514 -12.18 11.54 1.77
N VAL A 515 -12.85 12.38 2.56
CA VAL A 515 -12.68 13.85 2.55
C VAL A 515 -12.31 14.33 3.96
N VAL A 516 -11.16 14.99 4.08
CA VAL A 516 -10.68 15.67 5.30
C VAL A 516 -10.78 17.18 5.05
N GLN A 517 -11.55 17.91 5.87
CA GLN A 517 -11.87 19.31 5.59
C GLN A 517 -12.02 20.17 6.84
N ALA A 518 -11.79 21.48 6.72
CA ALA A 518 -12.11 22.45 7.78
C ALA A 518 -13.22 23.42 7.34
N ALA A 519 -13.77 24.15 8.32
CA ALA A 519 -14.62 25.31 8.08
C ALA A 519 -13.91 26.65 8.41
N ASP A 520 -12.84 26.59 9.21
CA ASP A 520 -12.21 27.75 9.86
C ASP A 520 -10.66 27.70 9.73
N GLY A 521 -10.13 27.20 8.61
CA GLY A 521 -8.69 27.29 8.29
C GLY A 521 -7.76 26.45 9.19
N ALA A 522 -8.19 25.28 9.66
CA ALA A 522 -7.28 24.33 10.31
C ALA A 522 -6.25 23.75 9.30
N THR A 523 -5.17 23.13 9.79
CA THR A 523 -4.27 22.30 8.97
C THR A 523 -4.83 20.89 8.84
N GLY A 524 -4.86 20.32 7.63
CA GLY A 524 -5.35 18.96 7.37
C GLY A 524 -4.53 17.88 8.10
N VAL A 525 -3.28 17.68 7.67
CA VAL A 525 -2.34 16.72 8.27
C VAL A 525 -1.11 17.44 8.82
N TYR A 526 -0.81 17.22 10.09
CA TYR A 526 0.24 17.93 10.83
C TYR A 526 1.17 16.93 11.53
N ALA A 527 2.45 16.88 11.14
CA ALA A 527 3.44 15.91 11.61
C ALA A 527 4.48 16.56 12.54
N VAL A 528 4.63 16.01 13.75
CA VAL A 528 5.08 16.76 14.94
C VAL A 528 6.24 16.08 15.68
N ASN A 529 7.08 16.92 16.27
CA ASN A 529 8.18 16.58 17.15
C ASN A 529 7.68 16.11 18.54
N ILE A 530 8.15 14.94 18.98
CA ILE A 530 8.17 14.34 20.34
C ILE A 530 6.93 14.55 21.26
N PHE A 531 6.35 13.42 21.70
CA PHE A 531 5.54 13.36 22.92
C PHE A 531 6.43 13.32 24.17
N ASN A 532 6.33 14.30 25.07
CA ASN A 532 7.11 14.32 26.32
C ASN A 532 6.21 14.51 27.56
N GLU A 533 5.89 13.39 28.23
CA GLU A 533 5.02 13.35 29.42
C GLU A 533 5.51 14.21 30.61
N SER A 534 6.77 14.63 30.59
CA SER A 534 7.46 15.28 31.71
C SER A 534 7.59 16.81 31.61
N GLY A 535 7.00 17.44 30.58
CA GLY A 535 6.90 18.91 30.49
C GLY A 535 8.19 19.67 30.16
N GLY A 536 9.23 18.98 29.70
CA GLY A 536 10.47 19.59 29.21
C GLY A 536 10.49 19.78 27.69
N ASN A 537 10.87 20.96 27.20
CA ASN A 537 11.19 21.19 25.79
C ASN A 537 12.50 20.49 25.41
N SER A 538 12.40 19.22 25.01
CA SER A 538 13.50 18.44 24.46
C SER A 538 13.34 18.34 22.94
N VAL A 539 14.27 18.89 22.18
CA VAL A 539 14.20 18.92 20.70
C VAL A 539 15.09 17.82 20.14
N GLN A 540 14.48 16.74 19.61
CA GLN A 540 15.08 15.67 18.79
C GLN A 540 13.95 15.05 17.91
N PRO A 541 14.19 14.12 16.95
CA PRO A 541 13.34 14.01 15.76
C PRO A 541 11.97 13.36 15.99
N ALA A 542 11.13 13.43 14.94
CA ALA A 542 9.87 12.68 14.84
C ALA A 542 10.10 11.44 13.97
N SER A 543 10.80 10.45 14.52
CA SER A 543 11.17 9.25 13.76
C SER A 543 10.00 8.29 13.59
N GLY A 544 9.90 7.65 12.43
CA GLY A 544 8.85 6.69 12.12
C GLY A 544 7.48 7.29 11.75
N VAL A 545 7.40 8.51 11.24
CA VAL A 545 6.15 9.00 10.64
C VAL A 545 6.00 8.44 9.22
N VAL A 546 4.87 7.80 8.90
CA VAL A 546 4.54 7.33 7.54
C VAL A 546 3.15 7.85 7.15
N ILE A 547 3.05 8.53 6.01
CA ILE A 547 1.80 9.11 5.52
C ILE A 547 1.59 8.69 4.06
N ASP A 548 0.39 8.17 3.76
CA ASP A 548 0.00 7.64 2.45
C ASP A 548 -1.39 8.17 2.07
N ILE A 549 -1.48 8.99 1.02
CA ILE A 549 -2.69 9.74 0.67
C ILE A 549 -3.12 9.44 -0.76
N ALA A 550 -4.37 8.98 -0.90
CA ALA A 550 -5.11 8.80 -2.14
C ALA A 550 -6.53 9.46 -2.10
N GLY A 551 -6.93 10.03 -0.95
CA GLY A 551 -8.17 10.77 -0.75
C GLY A 551 -8.02 12.29 -0.79
N GLU A 552 -9.04 13.01 -0.33
CA GLU A 552 -9.14 14.47 -0.46
C GLU A 552 -8.84 15.19 0.87
N ILE A 553 -8.08 16.28 0.81
CA ILE A 553 -7.82 17.23 1.88
C ILE A 553 -8.17 18.62 1.34
N THR A 554 -9.28 19.22 1.78
CA THR A 554 -9.82 20.47 1.22
C THR A 554 -10.20 21.50 2.28
N ASP A 555 -10.40 22.76 1.88
CA ASP A 555 -10.96 23.82 2.75
C ASP A 555 -10.16 24.06 4.04
N VAL A 556 -8.84 23.83 3.96
CA VAL A 556 -7.86 23.93 5.06
C VAL A 556 -6.82 25.01 4.75
N ALA A 557 -6.23 25.62 5.79
CA ALA A 557 -5.20 26.65 5.58
C ALA A 557 -3.86 26.04 5.12
N LEU A 558 -3.55 24.82 5.57
CA LEU A 558 -2.46 24.00 5.05
C LEU A 558 -2.99 22.59 4.81
N ALA A 559 -2.76 22.01 3.62
CA ALA A 559 -3.15 20.61 3.39
C ALA A 559 -2.24 19.67 4.18
N MET A 560 -0.92 19.90 4.12
CA MET A 560 0.07 19.18 4.93
C MET A 560 1.16 20.11 5.49
N TYR A 561 1.59 19.86 6.73
CA TYR A 561 2.75 20.51 7.33
C TYR A 561 3.62 19.50 8.10
N LEU A 562 4.89 19.38 7.68
CA LEU A 562 5.95 18.66 8.38
C LEU A 562 6.83 19.63 9.18
N HIS A 563 6.80 19.52 10.52
CA HIS A 563 7.35 20.55 11.41
C HIS A 563 8.88 20.72 11.26
N GLY A 564 9.34 21.98 11.14
CA GLY A 564 10.77 22.36 11.03
C GLY A 564 11.69 22.00 12.22
N ASN A 565 11.16 21.33 13.25
CA ASN A 565 11.94 20.79 14.36
C ASN A 565 12.40 19.35 14.08
N ILE A 566 12.02 18.76 12.95
CA ILE A 566 12.46 17.46 12.49
C ILE A 566 13.75 17.68 11.70
N THR A 567 14.89 17.37 12.31
CA THR A 567 16.24 17.71 11.80
C THR A 567 17.15 16.50 11.61
N SER A 568 16.71 15.29 11.93
CA SER A 568 17.48 14.08 11.64
C SER A 568 17.46 13.77 10.15
N VAL A 569 18.63 13.43 9.62
CA VAL A 569 18.85 13.04 8.22
C VAL A 569 19.24 11.55 8.11
N THR A 570 19.08 10.80 9.20
CA THR A 570 19.39 9.37 9.34
C THR A 570 18.38 8.69 10.27
N GLY A 571 18.33 7.35 10.20
CA GLY A 571 17.33 6.54 10.88
C GLY A 571 15.98 6.57 10.14
N TYR A 572 14.89 6.28 10.85
CA TYR A 572 13.54 6.31 10.26
C TYR A 572 13.04 7.76 10.10
N VAL A 573 13.53 8.47 9.09
CA VAL A 573 13.01 9.80 8.71
C VAL A 573 11.56 9.71 8.22
N PRO A 574 10.74 10.78 8.36
CA PRO A 574 9.36 10.79 7.88
C PRO A 574 9.24 10.44 6.39
N GLN A 575 8.30 9.55 6.06
CA GLN A 575 8.00 9.10 4.69
C GLN A 575 6.58 9.57 4.30
N ILE A 576 6.45 10.31 3.20
CA ILE A 576 5.18 10.86 2.75
C ILE A 576 4.94 10.54 1.27
N THR A 577 3.85 9.84 0.96
CA THR A 577 3.42 9.52 -0.41
C THR A 577 2.09 10.19 -0.75
N VAL A 578 2.04 10.86 -1.90
CA VAL A 578 0.83 11.39 -2.52
C VAL A 578 0.60 10.65 -3.84
N ARG A 579 -0.51 9.93 -3.93
CA ARG A 579 -0.88 9.05 -5.07
C ARG A 579 -1.88 9.70 -6.03
N ASP A 580 -1.98 9.10 -7.21
CA ASP A 580 -2.83 9.40 -8.39
C ASP A 580 -4.21 10.02 -8.15
N THR A 581 -4.92 9.66 -7.07
CA THR A 581 -6.28 10.14 -6.80
C THR A 581 -6.39 11.13 -5.65
N ALA A 582 -5.26 11.52 -5.06
CA ALA A 582 -5.25 12.50 -3.97
C ALA A 582 -5.58 13.91 -4.47
N ARG A 583 -6.32 14.67 -3.65
CA ARG A 583 -6.68 16.06 -3.95
C ARG A 583 -6.43 16.93 -2.73
N LEU A 584 -5.33 17.67 -2.73
CA LEU A 584 -4.88 18.54 -1.65
C LEU A 584 -5.07 20.00 -2.07
N GLU A 585 -6.19 20.61 -1.69
CA GLU A 585 -6.57 21.98 -2.06
C GLU A 585 -6.73 22.84 -0.81
N ALA A 586 -5.89 23.86 -0.66
CA ALA A 586 -5.75 24.61 0.58
C ALA A 586 -5.39 26.08 0.31
N ASP A 587 -5.41 26.93 1.35
CA ASP A 587 -4.79 28.26 1.25
C ASP A 587 -3.28 28.14 0.97
N PHE A 588 -2.63 27.08 1.48
CA PHE A 588 -1.26 26.69 1.17
C PHE A 588 -1.18 25.15 1.02
N GLY A 589 -0.58 24.62 -0.05
CA GLY A 589 -0.63 23.18 -0.33
C GLY A 589 0.17 22.33 0.67
N ILE A 590 1.47 22.12 0.40
CA ILE A 590 2.38 21.36 1.26
C ILE A 590 3.48 22.27 1.80
N TYR A 591 3.64 22.32 3.12
CA TYR A 591 4.74 23.00 3.80
C TYR A 591 5.70 21.97 4.42
N ALA A 592 6.81 21.69 3.72
CA ALA A 592 7.83 20.74 4.11
C ALA A 592 9.01 21.47 4.79
N ALA A 593 8.82 21.87 6.06
CA ALA A 593 9.78 22.70 6.78
C ALA A 593 10.91 21.91 7.47
N GLY A 594 10.61 20.67 7.88
CA GLY A 594 11.57 19.72 8.47
C GLY A 594 12.04 18.67 7.47
N TYR A 595 13.05 17.89 7.86
CA TYR A 595 13.56 16.79 7.05
C TYR A 595 12.55 15.62 6.97
N GLY A 596 12.27 15.17 5.75
CA GLY A 596 11.44 14.02 5.43
C GLY A 596 11.51 13.75 3.93
N GLU A 597 11.07 12.57 3.52
CA GLU A 597 11.14 12.11 2.12
C GLU A 597 9.72 12.09 1.55
N TRP A 598 9.52 12.83 0.45
CA TRP A 598 8.24 13.09 -0.17
C TRP A 598 8.22 12.51 -1.58
N SER A 599 7.24 11.65 -1.87
CA SER A 599 7.01 11.07 -3.18
C SER A 599 5.65 11.50 -3.72
N LEU A 600 5.65 12.39 -4.72
CA LEU A 600 4.48 12.86 -5.44
C LEU A 600 4.46 12.18 -6.81
N THR A 601 3.71 11.08 -6.91
CA THR A 601 3.62 10.24 -8.12
C THR A 601 2.40 10.58 -8.98
N GLY A 602 1.39 11.19 -8.35
CA GLY A 602 0.13 11.55 -8.98
C GLY A 602 -0.71 12.46 -8.07
N GLY A 603 -2.00 12.59 -8.37
CA GLY A 603 -2.91 13.46 -7.65
C GLY A 603 -2.67 14.94 -7.94
N SER A 604 -3.31 15.82 -7.17
CA SER A 604 -3.17 17.27 -7.30
C SER A 604 -2.94 17.97 -5.97
N VAL A 605 -1.95 18.87 -5.93
CA VAL A 605 -1.63 19.76 -4.80
C VAL A 605 -1.79 21.22 -5.26
N SER A 606 -2.56 22.02 -4.52
CA SER A 606 -2.84 23.42 -4.85
C SER A 606 -2.94 24.31 -3.61
N GLY A 607 -2.33 25.48 -3.68
CA GLY A 607 -2.43 26.56 -2.68
C GLY A 607 -1.69 27.81 -3.14
N SER A 608 -1.54 28.82 -2.28
CA SER A 608 -0.85 30.09 -2.63
C SER A 608 0.53 29.82 -3.22
N THR A 609 1.27 28.90 -2.60
CA THR A 609 2.28 28.04 -3.19
C THR A 609 1.81 26.58 -3.13
N GLY A 610 2.12 25.79 -4.15
CA GLY A 610 1.74 24.37 -4.23
C GLY A 610 2.52 23.51 -3.23
N VAL A 611 3.85 23.54 -3.32
CA VAL A 611 4.76 22.91 -2.36
C VAL A 611 5.87 23.90 -2.00
N GLU A 612 6.10 24.19 -0.71
CA GLU A 612 7.35 24.82 -0.25
C GLU A 612 8.16 23.83 0.59
N ILE A 613 9.37 23.52 0.15
CA ILE A 613 10.30 22.61 0.83
C ILE A 613 11.59 23.32 1.26
N ARG A 614 12.03 23.01 2.49
CA ARG A 614 13.18 23.64 3.18
C ARG A 614 14.25 22.65 3.66
N GLY A 615 13.93 21.37 3.64
CA GLY A 615 14.82 20.27 3.99
C GLY A 615 14.14 18.95 3.67
N GLY A 616 14.92 17.87 3.59
CA GLY A 616 14.43 16.57 3.15
C GLY A 616 14.65 16.32 1.66
N LYS A 617 13.94 15.34 1.12
CA LYS A 617 13.91 14.99 -0.30
C LYS A 617 12.50 15.14 -0.84
N LEU A 618 12.36 15.73 -2.02
CA LEU A 618 11.11 15.77 -2.79
C LEU A 618 11.36 15.13 -4.16
N SER A 619 10.67 14.03 -4.43
CA SER A 619 10.63 13.39 -5.74
C SER A 619 9.24 13.59 -6.36
N VAL A 620 9.20 14.23 -7.52
CA VAL A 620 7.97 14.47 -8.30
C VAL A 620 8.07 13.70 -9.61
N SER A 621 7.09 12.87 -9.90
CA SER A 621 7.10 11.95 -11.06
C SER A 621 5.68 11.68 -11.57
N GLY A 622 5.55 10.83 -12.59
CA GLY A 622 4.26 10.34 -13.08
C GLY A 622 3.34 11.48 -13.54
N SER A 623 2.12 11.52 -13.00
CA SER A 623 1.08 12.49 -13.38
C SER A 623 0.73 13.48 -12.26
N ALA A 624 1.66 13.75 -11.33
CA ALA A 624 1.43 14.68 -10.22
C ALA A 624 1.18 16.11 -10.72
N VAL A 625 0.11 16.76 -10.25
CA VAL A 625 -0.22 18.16 -10.60
C VAL A 625 0.06 19.07 -9.40
N ILE A 626 0.90 20.08 -9.55
CA ILE A 626 1.29 20.99 -8.46
C ILE A 626 1.05 22.43 -8.88
N THR A 627 0.19 23.17 -8.19
CA THR A 627 -0.23 24.54 -8.57
C THR A 627 -0.02 25.56 -7.46
N GLY A 628 0.77 26.60 -7.74
CA GLY A 628 0.81 27.85 -6.98
C GLY A 628 -0.19 28.86 -7.53
N THR A 629 -1.11 29.33 -6.69
CA THR A 629 -2.24 30.18 -7.12
C THR A 629 -2.01 31.68 -6.91
N ALA A 630 -1.12 32.07 -5.98
CA ALA A 630 -0.92 33.48 -5.63
C ALA A 630 -0.16 34.30 -6.70
N VAL A 631 -0.31 35.62 -6.62
CA VAL A 631 0.11 36.57 -7.67
C VAL A 631 0.69 37.85 -7.04
N PRO A 632 1.91 38.30 -7.44
CA PRO A 632 2.92 37.57 -8.21
C PRO A 632 3.62 36.51 -7.35
N THR A 633 4.62 35.81 -7.91
CA THR A 633 5.58 35.07 -7.06
C THR A 633 6.31 36.05 -6.15
N SER A 634 6.39 35.76 -4.85
CA SER A 634 7.11 36.58 -3.89
C SER A 634 7.76 35.73 -2.80
N VAL A 635 8.87 36.23 -2.24
CA VAL A 635 9.58 35.57 -1.14
C VAL A 635 9.89 36.60 -0.04
N LEU A 636 9.54 36.27 1.20
CA LEU A 636 9.72 37.13 2.38
C LEU A 636 10.41 36.34 3.52
N PRO A 637 11.55 36.81 4.08
CA PRO A 637 12.21 36.12 5.18
C PRO A 637 11.42 36.20 6.49
N ASN A 638 11.37 35.09 7.22
CA ASN A 638 10.71 35.00 8.54
C ASN A 638 11.47 34.07 9.51
N GLY A 639 11.06 34.04 10.79
CA GLY A 639 11.61 33.06 11.74
C GLY A 639 10.95 31.68 11.65
N SER A 640 9.68 31.63 11.23
CA SER A 640 8.82 30.44 11.11
C SER A 640 7.61 30.77 10.23
N GLY A 641 6.93 29.75 9.71
CA GLY A 641 5.87 29.89 8.71
C GLY A 641 6.43 29.93 7.28
N THR A 642 5.56 29.79 6.29
CA THR A 642 5.89 29.77 4.84
C THR A 642 6.55 31.08 4.38
N THR A 643 7.44 31.02 3.39
CA THR A 643 8.21 32.19 2.90
C THR A 643 7.89 32.53 1.46
N THR A 644 7.35 31.59 0.69
CA THR A 644 7.12 31.70 -0.76
C THR A 644 5.63 31.71 -1.06
N ASP A 645 5.17 32.71 -1.81
CA ASP A 645 3.86 32.73 -2.45
C ASP A 645 4.01 32.68 -3.98
N GLY A 646 3.03 32.11 -4.69
CA GLY A 646 2.92 32.12 -6.14
C GLY A 646 3.87 31.16 -6.88
N ALA A 647 4.50 30.23 -6.17
CA ALA A 647 5.33 29.18 -6.74
C ALA A 647 4.57 27.86 -6.88
N GLY A 648 4.79 27.11 -7.97
CA GLY A 648 4.38 25.71 -8.04
C GLY A 648 5.14 24.89 -6.99
N ILE A 649 6.48 24.86 -7.13
CA ILE A 649 7.41 24.35 -6.12
C ILE A 649 8.37 25.49 -5.71
N GLY A 650 8.31 25.88 -4.43
CA GLY A 650 9.26 26.76 -3.76
C GLY A 650 10.35 25.95 -3.05
N ILE A 651 11.62 26.24 -3.34
CA ILE A 651 12.80 25.54 -2.81
C ILE A 651 13.63 26.55 -2.00
N ALA A 652 13.37 26.63 -0.70
CA ALA A 652 13.81 27.73 0.16
C ALA A 652 14.78 27.25 1.25
N GLN A 653 16.09 27.51 1.09
CA GLN A 653 17.04 27.21 2.17
C GLN A 653 16.80 28.15 3.35
N HIS A 654 16.63 27.58 4.55
CA HIS A 654 16.08 28.27 5.71
C HIS A 654 16.99 28.18 6.94
N THR A 655 16.53 28.75 8.06
CA THR A 655 17.22 28.76 9.36
C THR A 655 17.61 27.37 9.89
N THR A 656 16.98 26.30 9.40
CA THR A 656 17.27 24.89 9.72
C THR A 656 18.54 24.37 9.05
N LYS A 657 18.97 24.95 7.91
CA LYS A 657 20.21 24.64 7.17
C LYS A 657 20.39 23.15 6.82
N LEU A 658 19.27 22.45 6.60
CA LEU A 658 19.20 21.03 6.32
C LEU A 658 19.64 20.70 4.88
N PRO A 659 19.99 19.45 4.57
CA PRO A 659 20.05 18.96 3.21
C PRO A 659 18.67 19.03 2.57
N LEU A 660 18.65 19.46 1.30
CA LEU A 660 17.45 19.74 0.53
C LEU A 660 17.67 19.24 -0.90
N GLU A 661 16.99 18.16 -1.27
CA GLU A 661 17.13 17.49 -2.57
C GLU A 661 15.77 17.49 -3.28
N VAL A 662 15.72 18.01 -4.51
CA VAL A 662 14.47 18.05 -5.31
C VAL A 662 14.72 17.43 -6.68
N ASP A 663 14.14 16.25 -6.91
CA ASP A 663 14.21 15.51 -8.17
C ASP A 663 12.84 15.57 -8.86
N ILE A 664 12.80 16.04 -10.11
CA ILE A 664 11.58 16.09 -10.93
C ILE A 664 11.81 15.29 -12.21
N SER A 665 11.01 14.25 -12.39
CA SER A 665 11.05 13.30 -13.51
C SER A 665 9.67 13.09 -14.14
N GLY A 666 8.80 14.10 -14.04
CA GLY A 666 7.43 14.05 -14.56
C GLY A 666 6.51 15.07 -13.89
N GLY A 667 5.20 14.82 -14.00
CA GLY A 667 4.16 15.71 -13.49
C GLY A 667 3.96 17.01 -14.28
N THR A 668 3.05 17.84 -13.78
CA THR A 668 2.72 19.17 -14.29
C THR A 668 2.79 20.18 -13.15
N ILE A 669 3.75 21.09 -13.21
CA ILE A 669 4.05 22.09 -12.19
C ILE A 669 3.70 23.48 -12.74
N SER A 670 2.82 24.18 -12.04
CA SER A 670 2.23 25.44 -12.46
C SER A 670 2.35 26.50 -11.36
N GLY A 671 2.63 27.73 -11.71
CA GLY A 671 2.57 28.86 -10.77
C GLY A 671 2.75 30.20 -11.49
N TYR A 672 2.74 31.33 -10.77
CA TYR A 672 3.25 32.58 -11.36
C TYR A 672 4.74 32.42 -11.73
N THR A 673 5.45 31.57 -10.98
CA THR A 673 6.65 30.83 -11.39
C THR A 673 6.39 29.34 -11.09
N ALA A 674 6.70 28.42 -12.01
CA ALA A 674 6.47 26.99 -11.75
C ALA A 674 7.48 26.43 -10.73
N LEU A 675 8.77 26.74 -10.90
CA LEU A 675 9.86 26.26 -10.05
C LEU A 675 10.70 27.45 -9.54
N TYR A 676 10.71 27.70 -8.24
CA TYR A 676 11.34 28.89 -7.63
C TYR A 676 12.30 28.52 -6.49
N GLN A 677 13.61 28.60 -6.73
CA GLN A 677 14.63 28.39 -5.70
C GLN A 677 15.15 29.71 -5.12
N SER A 678 15.23 29.80 -3.79
CA SER A 678 15.73 30.97 -3.07
C SER A 678 16.50 30.64 -1.79
N ASN A 679 17.21 31.64 -1.25
CA ASN A 679 17.92 31.62 0.02
C ASN A 679 17.40 32.76 0.92
N PRO A 680 16.11 32.77 1.31
CA PRO A 680 15.46 33.91 1.96
C PRO A 680 16.20 34.43 3.20
N GLN A 681 16.84 33.54 3.96
CA GLN A 681 17.54 33.88 5.20
C GLN A 681 18.97 34.39 4.99
N ALA A 682 19.43 34.56 3.74
CA ALA A 682 20.81 34.87 3.40
C ALA A 682 21.81 33.92 4.08
N ASN A 683 21.56 32.61 4.02
CA ASN A 683 22.46 31.60 4.56
C ASN A 683 23.79 31.57 3.80
N ASP A 684 24.83 31.12 4.49
CA ASP A 684 26.16 30.84 3.95
C ASP A 684 26.20 29.81 2.81
N ASP A 685 27.27 29.87 2.03
CA ASP A 685 27.55 28.98 0.90
C ASP A 685 27.53 27.49 1.29
N GLU A 686 27.96 27.13 2.51
CA GLU A 686 27.90 25.74 2.99
C GLU A 686 26.44 25.25 3.06
N SER A 687 25.55 26.06 3.61
CA SER A 687 24.11 25.78 3.68
C SER A 687 23.44 25.79 2.30
N VAL A 688 23.85 26.70 1.42
CA VAL A 688 23.35 26.75 0.03
C VAL A 688 23.84 25.54 -0.78
N ASN A 689 25.06 25.06 -0.55
CA ASN A 689 25.62 23.88 -1.22
C ASN A 689 24.91 22.57 -0.86
N LYS A 690 24.20 22.52 0.28
CA LYS A 690 23.31 21.40 0.66
C LYS A 690 22.02 21.34 -0.14
N VAL A 691 21.69 22.37 -0.93
CA VAL A 691 20.55 22.38 -1.86
C VAL A 691 20.97 21.77 -3.20
N LYS A 692 20.28 20.69 -3.59
CA LYS A 692 20.39 20.03 -4.89
C LYS A 692 19.04 20.10 -5.61
N ILE A 693 19.09 20.25 -6.93
CA ILE A 693 17.93 20.19 -7.82
C ILE A 693 18.34 19.34 -9.02
N SER A 694 17.44 18.49 -9.50
CA SER A 694 17.56 17.75 -10.76
C SER A 694 16.20 17.75 -11.45
N VAL A 695 16.15 18.12 -12.74
CA VAL A 695 14.93 18.03 -13.56
C VAL A 695 15.26 17.26 -14.83
N THR A 696 14.73 16.03 -14.95
CA THR A 696 14.92 15.16 -16.13
C THR A 696 13.70 15.12 -17.04
N ASP A 697 12.49 15.30 -16.50
CA ASP A 697 11.26 15.55 -17.26
C ASP A 697 10.26 16.34 -16.38
N GLY A 698 9.20 16.85 -16.99
CA GLY A 698 8.09 17.53 -16.33
C GLY A 698 7.51 18.66 -17.20
N ARG A 699 6.26 19.03 -16.94
CA ARG A 699 5.55 20.12 -17.63
C ARG A 699 5.48 21.35 -16.76
N PHE A 700 6.25 22.38 -17.09
CA PHE A 700 6.38 23.59 -16.28
C PHE A 700 5.67 24.78 -16.94
N SER A 701 4.70 25.39 -16.25
CA SER A 701 3.87 26.46 -16.82
C SER A 701 3.71 27.71 -15.95
N CYS A 702 3.87 28.88 -16.54
CA CYS A 702 3.38 30.14 -15.98
C CYS A 702 1.85 30.21 -16.05
N VAL A 703 1.21 30.47 -14.91
CA VAL A 703 -0.22 30.78 -14.79
C VAL A 703 -0.40 32.19 -14.18
N ASN A 704 -1.65 32.66 -14.13
CA ASN A 704 -2.07 33.88 -13.42
C ASN A 704 -1.27 35.16 -13.78
N GLY A 705 -0.75 35.24 -15.00
CA GLY A 705 0.01 36.40 -15.51
C GLY A 705 1.53 36.32 -15.33
N GLY A 706 2.05 35.20 -14.82
CA GLY A 706 3.50 34.95 -14.74
C GLY A 706 4.19 34.94 -16.11
N SER A 707 5.49 35.28 -16.13
CA SER A 707 6.32 35.32 -17.34
C SER A 707 7.60 34.49 -17.27
N ASN A 708 8.03 34.10 -16.06
CA ASN A 708 9.29 33.43 -15.81
C ASN A 708 8.98 32.08 -15.18
N VAL A 709 9.15 30.98 -15.94
CA VAL A 709 8.66 29.66 -15.54
C VAL A 709 9.56 28.95 -14.53
N VAL A 710 10.88 29.16 -14.64
CA VAL A 710 11.88 28.76 -13.65
C VAL A 710 12.58 30.01 -13.14
N TYR A 711 12.82 30.06 -11.83
CA TYR A 711 13.76 30.98 -11.20
C TYR A 711 14.62 30.23 -10.19
N SER A 712 15.90 30.55 -10.16
CA SER A 712 16.80 30.20 -9.06
C SER A 712 17.74 31.36 -8.78
N GLU A 713 17.91 31.62 -7.48
CA GLU A 713 18.78 32.66 -6.95
C GLU A 713 20.27 32.26 -6.98
N ASN A 714 20.58 31.01 -6.60
CA ASN A 714 21.95 30.53 -6.37
C ASN A 714 22.26 29.15 -6.99
N LYS A 715 21.46 28.66 -7.94
CA LYS A 715 21.70 27.41 -8.67
C LYS A 715 21.49 27.62 -10.17
N THR A 716 22.29 26.90 -10.95
CA THR A 716 22.18 26.75 -12.41
C THR A 716 22.59 25.31 -12.75
N GLY A 717 22.47 24.90 -14.01
CA GLY A 717 22.98 23.60 -14.44
C GLY A 717 22.16 22.39 -13.98
N PHE A 718 20.88 22.57 -13.64
CA PHE A 718 20.03 21.53 -13.04
C PHE A 718 18.89 21.03 -13.95
N LEU A 719 18.61 21.72 -15.06
CA LEU A 719 17.65 21.25 -16.06
C LEU A 719 18.34 20.36 -17.10
N LYS A 720 17.93 19.09 -17.15
CA LYS A 720 18.33 18.06 -18.13
C LYS A 720 17.20 17.68 -19.10
N GLY A 721 15.95 18.01 -18.75
CA GLY A 721 14.81 17.80 -19.64
C GLY A 721 13.56 18.57 -19.22
N GLY A 722 12.42 18.22 -19.83
CA GLY A 722 11.11 18.80 -19.56
C GLY A 722 10.66 19.89 -20.54
N HIS A 723 9.39 20.26 -20.43
CA HIS A 723 8.68 21.19 -21.32
C HIS A 723 8.31 22.48 -20.57
N PHE A 724 8.53 23.65 -21.19
CA PHE A 724 8.50 24.95 -20.51
C PHE A 724 7.72 26.02 -21.29
N THR A 725 6.92 26.84 -20.60
CA THR A 725 6.16 27.95 -21.22
C THR A 725 7.00 29.20 -21.55
N SER A 726 8.14 29.38 -20.89
CA SER A 726 9.10 30.47 -21.13
C SER A 726 10.52 29.93 -21.21
N ASP A 727 11.44 30.70 -21.79
CA ASP A 727 12.84 30.31 -21.99
C ASP A 727 13.53 29.91 -20.66
N PRO A 728 14.02 28.66 -20.52
CA PRO A 728 14.69 28.18 -19.31
C PRO A 728 16.23 28.21 -19.40
N THR A 729 16.83 28.74 -20.50
CA THR A 729 18.26 28.60 -20.86
C THR A 729 19.24 28.88 -19.72
N ALA A 730 18.94 29.84 -18.84
CA ALA A 730 19.80 30.22 -17.72
C ALA A 730 20.08 29.09 -16.69
N TYR A 731 19.28 28.01 -16.70
CA TYR A 731 19.32 26.94 -15.70
C TYR A 731 19.68 25.55 -16.27
N VAL A 732 19.97 25.46 -17.58
CA VAL A 732 20.26 24.21 -18.30
C VAL A 732 21.62 23.63 -17.94
N ALA A 733 21.68 22.31 -17.80
CA ALA A 733 22.87 21.53 -17.48
C ALA A 733 23.91 21.52 -18.63
N PRO A 734 25.22 21.48 -18.33
CA PRO A 734 26.23 21.16 -19.33
C PRO A 734 25.91 19.82 -20.02
N GLY A 735 26.02 19.78 -21.35
CA GLY A 735 25.57 18.64 -22.17
C GLY A 735 24.12 18.74 -22.66
N TYR A 736 23.34 19.73 -22.20
CA TYR A 736 21.93 19.89 -22.56
C TYR A 736 21.67 21.23 -23.28
N VAL A 737 20.57 21.32 -24.02
CA VAL A 737 20.21 22.48 -24.86
C VAL A 737 18.71 22.77 -24.81
N VAL A 738 18.33 24.04 -25.00
CA VAL A 738 16.93 24.44 -25.21
C VAL A 738 16.60 24.40 -26.70
N ILE A 739 15.55 23.68 -27.06
CA ILE A 739 14.95 23.70 -28.41
C ILE A 739 13.55 24.33 -28.37
N ALA A 740 13.01 24.63 -29.55
CA ALA A 740 11.59 24.96 -29.70
C ALA A 740 10.73 23.74 -29.32
N GLY A 741 9.79 23.94 -28.39
CA GLY A 741 8.93 22.87 -27.89
C GLY A 741 7.87 22.43 -28.90
N SER A 742 7.60 21.11 -28.92
CA SER A 742 6.60 20.48 -29.80
C SER A 742 5.24 20.24 -29.12
N GLU A 743 5.18 20.29 -27.78
CA GLU A 743 3.93 20.10 -27.04
C GLU A 743 3.07 21.39 -27.03
N THR A 744 1.77 21.23 -27.25
CA THR A 744 0.85 22.38 -27.35
C THR A 744 0.72 23.12 -26.02
N GLY A 745 1.29 24.32 -25.96
CA GLY A 745 1.32 25.18 -24.78
C GLY A 745 2.75 25.43 -24.24
N TYR A 746 3.70 24.56 -24.55
CA TYR A 746 5.07 24.63 -24.07
C TYR A 746 6.01 25.02 -25.22
N ALA A 747 6.32 26.31 -25.32
CA ALA A 747 7.11 26.88 -26.42
C ALA A 747 8.59 26.46 -26.41
N TYR A 748 9.07 25.90 -25.30
CA TYR A 748 10.46 25.49 -25.09
C TYR A 748 10.53 24.06 -24.56
N THR A 749 11.59 23.34 -24.89
CA THR A 749 11.89 22.01 -24.33
C THR A 749 13.38 21.90 -24.10
N VAL A 750 13.77 21.40 -22.93
CA VAL A 750 15.17 21.03 -22.66
C VAL A 750 15.35 19.58 -23.10
N GLN A 751 16.45 19.29 -23.77
CA GLN A 751 16.87 17.94 -24.12
C GLN A 751 18.40 17.86 -24.09
N GLU A 752 18.93 16.64 -24.20
CA GLU A 752 20.36 16.45 -24.43
C GLU A 752 20.79 17.15 -25.72
N LYS A 753 21.97 17.78 -25.69
CA LYS A 753 22.55 18.44 -26.85
C LYS A 753 22.98 17.34 -27.80
N ALA A 754 22.33 17.28 -28.97
CA ALA A 754 22.80 16.40 -30.04
C ALA A 754 24.28 16.66 -30.31
N ASP A 755 25.05 15.59 -30.44
CA ASP A 755 26.34 15.66 -31.08
C ASP A 755 26.12 15.96 -32.55
N ASP A 756 26.61 17.12 -32.98
CA ASP A 756 26.79 17.45 -34.39
C ASP A 756 27.97 16.61 -34.90
N GLU A 757 27.74 15.30 -35.03
CA GLU A 757 28.80 14.31 -35.24
C GLU A 757 29.55 14.62 -36.54
N VAL A 758 30.78 15.11 -36.39
CA VAL A 758 31.66 15.43 -37.52
C VAL A 758 31.97 14.15 -38.28
N ILE A 759 31.28 13.98 -39.41
CA ILE A 759 31.22 12.73 -40.16
C ILE A 759 32.63 12.29 -40.59
N VAL A 760 33.09 11.18 -40.04
CA VAL A 760 34.36 10.53 -40.45
C VAL A 760 34.06 9.43 -41.47
N LYS A 761 34.80 9.39 -42.58
CA LYS A 761 34.69 8.35 -43.62
C LYS A 761 36.07 7.81 -44.02
N PRO A 762 36.23 6.50 -44.27
CA PRO A 762 37.46 6.00 -44.87
C PRO A 762 37.59 6.45 -46.35
N ALA A 763 38.83 6.61 -46.81
CA ALA A 763 39.16 6.87 -48.21
C ALA A 763 40.45 6.16 -48.63
N ALA A 764 40.59 5.89 -49.93
CA ALA A 764 41.83 5.42 -50.54
C ALA A 764 42.64 6.59 -51.14
N LYS A 765 43.92 6.34 -51.43
CA LYS A 765 44.82 7.19 -52.20
C LYS A 765 45.93 6.34 -52.82
N ASP A 766 46.37 6.76 -54.01
CA ASP A 766 47.42 6.09 -54.79
C ASP A 766 48.74 5.91 -53.99
N PRO A 767 49.50 4.83 -54.23
CA PRO A 767 50.78 4.60 -53.55
C PRO A 767 51.80 5.73 -53.72
N VAL A 768 52.51 6.04 -52.64
CA VAL A 768 53.62 7.01 -52.63
C VAL A 768 54.93 6.24 -52.77
N VAL A 769 55.58 6.38 -53.92
CA VAL A 769 56.79 5.61 -54.28
C VAL A 769 58.07 6.44 -54.10
N GLU A 770 59.04 5.93 -53.34
CA GLU A 770 60.36 6.54 -53.13
C GLU A 770 61.48 5.48 -53.26
N SER A 771 61.95 5.19 -54.48
CA SER A 771 63.02 4.17 -54.68
C SER A 771 64.42 4.68 -54.35
N THR A 772 65.18 3.86 -53.62
CA THR A 772 66.59 4.09 -53.22
C THR A 772 67.61 3.42 -54.15
N ILE A 773 67.16 2.75 -55.21
CA ILE A 773 68.02 2.11 -56.22
C ILE A 773 68.83 3.17 -57.00
N GLU A 774 70.15 2.99 -57.12
CA GLU A 774 71.04 3.93 -57.82
C GLU A 774 71.08 3.75 -59.34
N ASP A 775 70.88 2.52 -59.84
CA ASP A 775 70.87 2.25 -61.29
C ASP A 775 69.56 2.76 -61.94
N PRO A 776 69.61 3.63 -62.97
CA PRO A 776 68.39 4.24 -63.54
C PRO A 776 67.43 3.25 -64.20
N ASP A 777 67.94 2.19 -64.84
CA ASP A 777 67.11 1.25 -65.59
C ASP A 777 66.47 0.24 -64.61
N GLU A 778 67.22 -0.26 -63.63
CA GLU A 778 66.67 -1.09 -62.55
C GLU A 778 65.69 -0.30 -61.66
N LYS A 779 65.96 0.98 -61.38
CA LYS A 779 65.06 1.88 -60.64
C LYS A 779 63.74 2.08 -61.37
N ALA A 780 63.77 2.40 -62.67
CA ALA A 780 62.55 2.65 -63.43
C ALA A 780 61.61 1.44 -63.48
N VAL A 781 62.17 0.23 -63.59
CA VAL A 781 61.39 -1.03 -63.50
C VAL A 781 60.80 -1.21 -62.11
N ALA A 782 61.58 -0.99 -61.05
CA ALA A 782 61.11 -1.16 -59.67
C ALA A 782 60.05 -0.13 -59.23
N GLU A 783 60.17 1.12 -59.67
CA GLU A 783 59.18 2.17 -59.42
C GLU A 783 57.86 1.92 -60.17
N ALA A 784 57.92 1.37 -61.39
CA ALA A 784 56.73 0.94 -62.14
C ALA A 784 56.00 -0.24 -61.49
N VAL A 785 56.72 -1.18 -60.86
CA VAL A 785 56.08 -2.24 -60.05
C VAL A 785 55.42 -1.63 -58.81
N ALA A 786 56.15 -0.77 -58.09
CA ALA A 786 55.67 -0.17 -56.84
C ALA A 786 54.37 0.65 -57.01
N SER A 787 54.17 1.32 -58.15
CA SER A 787 52.92 2.06 -58.42
C SER A 787 51.71 1.18 -58.74
N THR A 788 51.88 -0.15 -58.85
CA THR A 788 50.79 -1.13 -59.05
C THR A 788 50.42 -1.91 -57.79
N VAL A 789 51.09 -1.65 -56.66
CA VAL A 789 50.83 -2.35 -55.40
C VAL A 789 49.53 -1.84 -54.78
N ASP A 790 48.57 -2.74 -54.56
CA ASP A 790 47.29 -2.48 -53.90
C ASP A 790 47.06 -3.44 -52.72
N ALA A 791 46.36 -2.96 -51.70
CA ALA A 791 45.97 -3.70 -50.50
C ALA A 791 44.67 -3.14 -49.90
N PRO A 792 43.49 -3.39 -50.50
CA PRO A 792 42.25 -2.65 -50.21
C PRO A 792 41.82 -2.60 -48.73
N SER A 793 42.13 -3.64 -47.93
CA SER A 793 41.77 -3.72 -46.51
C SER A 793 42.43 -2.66 -45.62
N ILE A 794 43.45 -1.93 -46.09
CA ILE A 794 44.00 -0.79 -45.34
C ILE A 794 42.98 0.36 -45.21
N VAL A 795 42.03 0.47 -46.13
CA VAL A 795 40.96 1.48 -46.11
C VAL A 795 40.00 1.21 -44.95
N ASP A 796 39.62 -0.06 -44.74
CA ASP A 796 38.78 -0.47 -43.60
C ASP A 796 39.51 -0.29 -42.25
N ALA A 797 40.82 -0.52 -42.22
CA ALA A 797 41.64 -0.29 -41.02
C ALA A 797 41.71 1.20 -40.67
N ALA A 798 41.93 2.08 -41.66
CA ALA A 798 41.91 3.53 -41.46
C ALA A 798 40.51 4.07 -41.06
N GLY A 799 39.43 3.42 -41.52
CA GLY A 799 38.06 3.71 -41.07
C GLY A 799 37.78 3.30 -39.61
N LYS A 800 38.55 2.37 -39.05
CA LYS A 800 38.43 1.89 -37.66
C LYS A 800 39.38 2.59 -36.68
N THR A 801 40.29 3.45 -37.16
CA THR A 801 41.20 4.21 -36.30
C THR A 801 40.42 5.28 -35.53
N ASN A 802 40.47 5.22 -34.20
CA ASN A 802 39.85 6.23 -33.34
C ASN A 802 40.51 7.62 -33.54
N ILE A 803 39.71 8.62 -33.92
CA ILE A 803 40.11 10.01 -34.07
C ILE A 803 39.48 10.81 -32.93
N THR A 804 40.31 11.46 -32.10
CA THR A 804 39.83 12.23 -30.94
C THR A 804 39.08 13.48 -31.39
N ASP A 805 38.12 13.93 -30.59
CA ASP A 805 37.31 15.11 -30.95
C ASP A 805 38.17 16.39 -31.04
N ALA A 806 39.24 16.47 -30.26
CA ALA A 806 40.27 17.51 -30.39
C ALA A 806 41.02 17.47 -31.74
N ASP A 807 41.27 16.28 -32.32
CA ASP A 807 41.78 16.14 -33.70
C ASP A 807 40.68 16.57 -34.71
N LYS A 808 39.41 16.18 -34.50
CA LYS A 808 38.28 16.53 -35.38
C LYS A 808 38.09 18.05 -35.46
N ASP A 809 37.94 18.71 -34.32
CA ASP A 809 37.74 20.16 -34.18
C ASP A 809 38.89 20.95 -34.81
N ALA A 810 40.14 20.55 -34.53
CA ALA A 810 41.31 21.23 -35.05
C ALA A 810 41.49 21.01 -36.56
N ALA A 811 41.09 19.85 -37.09
CA ALA A 811 41.10 19.57 -38.52
C ALA A 811 40.04 20.40 -39.27
N VAL A 812 38.79 20.43 -38.77
CA VAL A 812 37.71 21.25 -39.35
C VAL A 812 38.05 22.74 -39.27
N SER A 813 38.56 23.22 -38.12
CA SER A 813 38.98 24.62 -37.94
C SER A 813 40.06 25.05 -38.95
N LYS A 814 41.05 24.18 -39.21
CA LYS A 814 42.08 24.42 -40.24
C LYS A 814 41.46 24.46 -41.64
N ALA A 815 40.57 23.52 -41.95
CA ALA A 815 39.96 23.42 -43.27
C ALA A 815 39.04 24.61 -43.59
N GLN A 816 38.23 25.06 -42.63
CA GLN A 816 37.43 26.28 -42.75
C GLN A 816 38.30 27.52 -43.00
N GLN A 817 39.48 27.60 -42.34
CA GLN A 817 40.43 28.69 -42.55
C GLN A 817 41.11 28.66 -43.93
N GLU A 818 41.53 27.48 -44.41
CA GLU A 818 42.28 27.35 -45.67
C GLU A 818 41.37 27.29 -46.91
N LEU A 819 40.15 26.74 -46.82
CA LEU A 819 39.16 26.73 -47.90
C LEU A 819 38.27 27.98 -47.92
N GLY A 820 38.19 28.73 -46.80
CA GLY A 820 37.41 29.97 -46.72
C GLY A 820 35.88 29.80 -46.74
N THR A 821 35.38 28.62 -46.36
CA THR A 821 33.96 28.27 -46.30
C THR A 821 33.55 27.79 -44.90
N SER A 822 32.26 27.92 -44.59
CA SER A 822 31.61 27.38 -43.38
C SER A 822 30.49 26.39 -43.72
N GLU A 823 30.58 25.75 -44.88
CA GLU A 823 29.74 24.61 -45.27
C GLU A 823 30.11 23.36 -44.46
N ASP A 824 29.19 22.38 -44.42
CA ASP A 824 29.39 21.11 -43.74
C ASP A 824 30.62 20.37 -44.30
N MET A 825 31.48 19.86 -43.41
CA MET A 825 32.74 19.21 -43.78
C MET A 825 32.80 17.76 -43.31
N ILE A 826 33.32 16.90 -44.18
CA ILE A 826 33.56 15.48 -43.90
C ILE A 826 35.06 15.29 -43.65
N ILE A 827 35.41 14.55 -42.60
CA ILE A 827 36.78 14.12 -42.34
C ILE A 827 37.01 12.78 -43.03
N TYR A 828 37.95 12.72 -43.97
CA TYR A 828 38.37 11.48 -44.59
C TYR A 828 39.62 10.92 -43.90
N THR A 829 39.55 9.67 -43.42
CA THR A 829 40.72 8.87 -43.03
C THR A 829 41.32 8.24 -44.29
N GLN A 830 42.18 8.99 -44.97
CA GLN A 830 42.73 8.60 -46.27
C GLN A 830 43.94 7.68 -46.10
N ALA A 831 43.75 6.39 -46.42
CA ALA A 831 44.78 5.36 -46.40
C ALA A 831 45.56 5.29 -47.72
N TYR A 832 46.86 5.02 -47.64
CA TYR A 832 47.72 4.75 -48.79
C TYR A 832 48.92 3.88 -48.40
N LEU A 833 49.64 3.35 -49.39
CA LEU A 833 50.91 2.64 -49.18
C LEU A 833 52.09 3.58 -49.45
N GLU A 834 53.00 3.73 -48.50
CA GLU A 834 54.34 4.29 -48.72
C GLU A 834 55.28 3.15 -49.13
N ILE A 835 55.90 3.22 -50.31
CA ILE A 835 56.63 2.09 -50.90
C ILE A 835 58.04 2.53 -51.31
N ARG A 836 59.05 1.82 -50.79
CA ARG A 836 60.47 2.11 -51.05
C ARG A 836 61.19 0.91 -51.64
N PRO A 837 61.24 0.79 -52.99
CA PRO A 837 62.09 -0.19 -53.66
C PRO A 837 63.56 0.06 -53.35
N SER A 838 64.28 -0.99 -52.98
CA SER A 838 65.66 -0.92 -52.47
C SER A 838 66.64 -1.80 -53.24
N ALA A 839 66.16 -2.83 -53.93
CA ALA A 839 66.95 -3.59 -54.89
C ALA A 839 66.08 -4.24 -55.96
N TYR A 840 66.54 -4.25 -57.21
CA TYR A 840 66.03 -5.12 -58.27
C TYR A 840 67.21 -5.87 -58.89
N SER A 841 66.96 -6.98 -59.58
CA SER A 841 67.94 -7.61 -60.46
C SER A 841 67.26 -8.57 -61.42
N GLU A 842 67.21 -8.21 -62.70
CA GLU A 842 66.58 -9.07 -63.73
C GLU A 842 67.30 -10.42 -63.84
N THR A 843 68.63 -10.43 -63.75
CA THR A 843 69.44 -11.66 -63.87
C THR A 843 69.21 -12.64 -62.71
N LYS A 844 68.91 -12.14 -61.51
CA LYS A 844 68.60 -12.97 -60.33
C LYS A 844 67.11 -13.27 -60.19
N LYS A 845 66.25 -12.58 -60.95
CA LYS A 845 64.79 -12.52 -60.75
C LYS A 845 64.44 -12.30 -59.27
N LYS A 846 65.03 -11.25 -58.67
CA LYS A 846 64.74 -10.81 -57.28
C LYS A 846 64.43 -9.31 -57.25
N LEU A 847 63.38 -8.93 -56.52
CA LEU A 847 62.94 -7.54 -56.27
C LEU A 847 62.75 -7.38 -54.76
N VAL A 848 63.17 -6.25 -54.18
CA VAL A 848 63.05 -5.92 -52.76
C VAL A 848 62.46 -4.53 -52.59
N MET A 849 61.41 -4.43 -51.79
CA MET A 849 60.76 -3.15 -51.45
C MET A 849 60.15 -3.19 -50.05
N ASP A 850 60.34 -2.11 -49.30
CA ASP A 850 59.58 -1.83 -48.09
C ASP A 850 58.19 -1.30 -48.48
N ILE A 851 57.12 -1.88 -47.92
CA ILE A 851 55.73 -1.49 -48.17
C ILE A 851 55.12 -1.17 -46.80
N SER A 852 54.82 0.10 -46.55
CA SER A 852 54.37 0.63 -45.27
C SER A 852 53.00 1.32 -45.38
N PRO A 853 51.92 0.76 -44.83
CA PRO A 853 50.61 1.40 -44.76
C PRO A 853 50.64 2.69 -43.94
N LYS A 854 50.10 3.76 -44.51
CA LYS A 854 49.94 5.08 -43.88
C LYS A 854 48.49 5.50 -43.91
N MET A 855 48.12 6.39 -43.00
CA MET A 855 46.88 7.16 -43.09
C MET A 855 47.14 8.65 -42.89
N GLN A 856 46.33 9.50 -43.52
CA GLN A 856 46.32 10.94 -43.30
C GLN A 856 44.88 11.45 -43.15
N LEU A 857 44.66 12.41 -42.25
CA LEU A 857 43.37 13.07 -42.12
C LEU A 857 43.24 14.13 -43.20
N VAL A 858 42.17 14.06 -43.99
CA VAL A 858 41.88 15.00 -45.08
C VAL A 858 40.45 15.48 -44.92
N VAL A 859 40.28 16.75 -44.56
CA VAL A 859 38.95 17.36 -44.40
C VAL A 859 38.51 17.93 -45.74
N SER A 860 37.27 17.67 -46.16
CA SER A 860 36.76 18.11 -47.46
C SER A 860 35.27 18.40 -47.45
N THR A 861 34.83 19.29 -48.34
CA THR A 861 33.41 19.49 -48.68
C THR A 861 32.89 18.46 -49.71
N ALA A 862 33.74 17.54 -50.18
CA ALA A 862 33.36 16.44 -51.06
C ALA A 862 32.43 15.43 -50.36
N ALA A 863 31.26 15.16 -50.95
CA ALA A 863 30.28 14.22 -50.40
C ALA A 863 30.78 12.77 -50.43
N THR A 864 31.60 12.41 -51.41
CA THR A 864 32.25 11.09 -51.55
C THR A 864 33.76 11.20 -51.74
N ALA A 865 34.50 10.14 -51.38
CA ALA A 865 35.96 10.12 -51.45
C ALA A 865 36.53 10.30 -52.87
N GLY A 866 35.78 9.92 -53.91
CA GLY A 866 36.19 10.08 -55.32
C GLY A 866 36.09 11.51 -55.86
N GLU A 867 35.55 12.45 -55.07
CA GLU A 867 35.38 13.86 -55.42
C GLU A 867 36.40 14.78 -54.71
N ILE A 868 37.35 14.20 -53.97
CA ILE A 868 38.43 14.90 -53.26
C ILE A 868 39.46 15.44 -54.26
N THR A 869 39.79 16.73 -54.16
CA THR A 869 40.81 17.42 -54.96
C THR A 869 41.57 18.46 -54.14
N ASP A 870 42.73 18.90 -54.62
CA ASP A 870 43.53 19.99 -54.02
C ASP A 870 42.77 21.32 -53.85
N SER A 871 41.58 21.47 -54.46
CA SER A 871 40.76 22.69 -54.38
C SER A 871 39.58 22.63 -53.42
N ASN A 872 39.21 21.45 -52.91
CA ASN A 872 38.08 21.26 -51.99
C ASN A 872 38.46 20.45 -50.73
N ALA A 873 39.75 20.21 -50.49
CA ALA A 873 40.24 19.38 -49.40
C ALA A 873 41.52 19.94 -48.76
N VAL A 874 41.67 19.69 -47.45
CA VAL A 874 42.79 20.14 -46.64
C VAL A 874 43.34 18.98 -45.81
N SER A 875 44.62 18.67 -45.99
CA SER A 875 45.33 17.71 -45.14
C SER A 875 45.58 18.28 -43.74
N TYR A 876 45.33 17.46 -42.72
CA TYR A 876 45.58 17.74 -41.31
C TYR A 876 46.60 16.76 -40.71
N GLY A 877 47.45 17.27 -39.82
CA GLY A 877 48.54 16.51 -39.20
C GLY A 877 49.64 16.05 -40.18
N LYS A 878 50.56 15.24 -39.65
CA LYS A 878 51.46 14.41 -40.46
C LYS A 878 50.77 13.07 -40.77
N PRO A 879 51.16 12.36 -41.84
CA PRO A 879 50.80 10.96 -42.00
C PRO A 879 51.14 10.14 -40.74
N ARG A 880 50.23 9.24 -40.37
CA ARG A 880 50.35 8.31 -39.25
C ARG A 880 50.60 6.91 -39.82
N ASP A 881 51.44 6.11 -39.16
CA ASP A 881 51.61 4.70 -39.51
C ASP A 881 50.32 3.94 -39.17
N LEU A 882 49.87 3.07 -40.08
CA LEU A 882 48.61 2.33 -39.93
C LEU A 882 48.91 0.87 -39.58
N THR A 883 48.65 0.50 -38.33
CA THR A 883 48.96 -0.85 -37.82
C THR A 883 47.94 -1.88 -38.33
N ILE A 884 48.36 -2.73 -39.27
CA ILE A 884 47.51 -3.80 -39.82
C ILE A 884 47.79 -5.12 -39.08
N THR A 885 46.86 -5.53 -38.22
CA THR A 885 46.92 -6.79 -37.45
C THR A 885 46.16 -7.95 -38.10
N SER A 886 45.34 -7.68 -39.11
CA SER A 886 44.53 -8.68 -39.82
C SER A 886 45.21 -9.15 -41.10
N PRO A 887 45.15 -10.46 -41.46
CA PRO A 887 45.71 -10.97 -42.70
C PRO A 887 45.21 -10.19 -43.91
N THR A 888 46.13 -9.64 -44.70
CA THR A 888 45.82 -8.67 -45.76
C THR A 888 46.34 -9.16 -47.10
N VAL A 889 45.46 -9.16 -48.10
CA VAL A 889 45.83 -9.46 -49.49
C VAL A 889 46.55 -8.25 -50.08
N ILE A 890 47.78 -8.47 -50.54
CA ILE A 890 48.60 -7.53 -51.29
C ILE A 890 48.65 -8.03 -52.73
N THR A 891 48.34 -7.16 -53.68
CA THR A 891 48.37 -7.45 -55.13
C THR A 891 49.33 -6.49 -55.82
N LEU A 892 50.08 -6.97 -56.81
CA LEU A 892 50.97 -6.14 -57.62
C LEU A 892 51.24 -6.75 -59.00
N GLN A 893 51.67 -5.91 -59.95
CA GLN A 893 52.10 -6.34 -61.29
C GLN A 893 53.63 -6.40 -61.34
N LEU A 894 54.18 -7.61 -61.48
CA LEU A 894 55.62 -7.82 -61.62
C LEU A 894 56.12 -7.52 -63.05
N PRO A 895 57.43 -7.31 -63.25
CA PRO A 895 57.98 -7.01 -64.57
C PRO A 895 57.70 -8.13 -65.59
N ALA A 896 57.49 -7.75 -66.85
CA ALA A 896 57.24 -8.72 -67.92
C ALA A 896 58.38 -9.75 -68.03
N GLY A 897 58.06 -11.03 -67.90
CA GLY A 897 59.05 -12.11 -67.88
C GLY A 897 59.85 -12.21 -66.57
N PHE A 898 59.31 -11.73 -65.44
CA PHE A 898 59.83 -12.05 -64.10
C PHE A 898 59.61 -13.53 -63.75
N ALA A 899 58.43 -14.07 -64.09
CA ALA A 899 58.08 -15.49 -64.05
C ALA A 899 57.15 -15.84 -65.24
N SER A 900 56.84 -17.12 -65.41
CA SER A 900 55.85 -17.64 -66.36
C SER A 900 54.45 -17.67 -65.73
N GLU A 901 53.38 -17.58 -66.51
CA GLU A 901 52.01 -17.81 -66.01
C GLU A 901 51.89 -19.21 -65.38
N GLY A 902 51.37 -19.30 -64.15
CA GLY A 902 51.32 -20.52 -63.36
C GLY A 902 52.59 -20.88 -62.58
N GLU A 903 53.67 -20.09 -62.70
CA GLU A 903 54.92 -20.28 -61.94
C GLU A 903 54.81 -19.69 -60.52
N THR A 904 55.45 -20.33 -59.54
CA THR A 904 55.42 -19.87 -58.14
C THR A 904 56.47 -18.77 -57.90
N VAL A 905 56.01 -17.63 -57.39
CA VAL A 905 56.87 -16.59 -56.81
C VAL A 905 56.90 -16.77 -55.30
N TYR A 906 58.10 -16.76 -54.73
CA TYR A 906 58.35 -16.80 -53.29
C TYR A 906 58.53 -15.36 -52.78
N ILE A 907 57.86 -15.01 -51.68
CA ILE A 907 57.90 -13.68 -51.09
C ILE A 907 58.45 -13.80 -49.68
N GLN A 908 59.72 -13.45 -49.48
CA GLN A 908 60.30 -13.27 -48.16
C GLN A 908 59.72 -11.99 -47.52
N HIS A 909 59.43 -12.03 -46.23
CA HIS A 909 58.85 -10.94 -45.44
C HIS A 909 59.61 -10.82 -44.12
N GLU A 910 60.29 -9.69 -43.87
CA GLU A 910 60.99 -9.41 -42.61
C GLU A 910 60.07 -8.63 -41.69
N ALA A 911 59.28 -9.31 -40.87
CA ALA A 911 58.22 -8.71 -40.07
C ALA A 911 58.75 -7.81 -38.93
N SER A 912 57.88 -6.96 -38.39
CA SER A 912 58.22 -5.97 -37.35
C SER A 912 58.63 -6.55 -35.99
N ASP A 913 58.42 -7.86 -35.78
CA ASP A 913 58.94 -8.63 -34.64
C ASP A 913 60.42 -9.08 -34.85
N GLY A 914 60.98 -8.87 -36.04
CA GLY A 914 62.31 -9.31 -36.45
C GLY A 914 62.35 -10.74 -36.99
N ASN A 915 61.20 -11.42 -37.14
CA ASN A 915 61.13 -12.74 -37.73
C ASN A 915 61.00 -12.66 -39.26
N ILE A 916 61.73 -13.54 -39.96
CA ILE A 916 61.58 -13.72 -41.40
C ILE A 916 60.54 -14.81 -41.65
N TYR A 917 59.56 -14.51 -42.49
CA TYR A 917 58.55 -15.43 -42.99
C TYR A 917 58.66 -15.52 -44.52
N PHE A 918 58.14 -16.61 -45.09
CA PHE A 918 58.04 -16.77 -46.54
C PHE A 918 56.59 -17.06 -46.93
N TYR A 919 56.05 -16.29 -47.87
CA TYR A 919 54.77 -16.53 -48.52
C TYR A 919 55.00 -17.04 -49.95
N THR A 920 53.93 -17.53 -50.58
CA THR A 920 53.93 -17.90 -51.99
C THR A 920 52.79 -17.23 -52.73
N ALA A 921 53.05 -16.85 -53.97
CA ALA A 921 52.05 -16.45 -54.96
C ALA A 921 52.20 -17.32 -56.21
N VAL A 922 51.14 -17.40 -57.01
CA VAL A 922 51.21 -17.92 -58.37
C VAL A 922 51.14 -16.73 -59.33
N MET A 923 51.98 -16.71 -60.35
CA MET A 923 51.93 -15.70 -61.40
C MET A 923 50.66 -15.87 -62.24
N GLU A 924 49.77 -14.88 -62.21
CA GLU A 924 48.54 -14.84 -62.98
C GLU A 924 48.74 -14.17 -64.35
N SER A 925 47.65 -13.99 -65.10
CA SER A 925 47.63 -13.21 -66.34
C SER A 925 48.14 -11.78 -66.13
N ASP A 926 48.64 -11.16 -67.20
CA ASP A 926 49.19 -9.79 -67.20
C ASP A 926 50.36 -9.55 -66.23
N ASN A 927 51.01 -10.62 -65.73
CA ASN A 927 52.11 -10.61 -64.75
C ASN A 927 51.68 -10.18 -63.33
N ILE A 928 50.41 -10.35 -62.97
CA ILE A 928 49.89 -10.03 -61.64
C ILE A 928 50.24 -11.15 -60.66
N ILE A 929 50.56 -10.79 -59.41
CA ILE A 929 50.55 -11.70 -58.26
C ILE A 929 49.69 -11.11 -57.14
N SER A 930 48.97 -11.99 -56.44
CA SER A 930 48.32 -11.69 -55.16
C SER A 930 48.83 -12.66 -54.09
N PHE A 931 49.11 -12.15 -52.89
CA PHE A 931 49.47 -12.96 -51.72
C PHE A 931 48.88 -12.36 -50.45
N THR A 932 48.64 -13.19 -49.43
CA THR A 932 48.21 -12.70 -48.11
C THR A 932 49.41 -12.56 -47.19
N SER A 933 49.70 -11.33 -46.72
CA SER A 933 50.60 -11.16 -45.58
C SER A 933 49.84 -11.41 -44.29
N PHE A 934 50.37 -12.30 -43.45
CA PHE A 934 49.80 -12.66 -42.15
C PHE A 934 50.47 -11.94 -40.98
N HIS A 935 51.66 -11.38 -41.19
CA HIS A 935 52.52 -10.79 -40.15
C HIS A 935 52.81 -9.31 -40.42
N GLY A 936 51.77 -8.55 -40.79
CA GLY A 936 51.84 -7.12 -41.04
C GLY A 936 52.55 -6.74 -42.35
N PHE A 937 53.25 -5.61 -42.32
CA PHE A 937 53.81 -4.89 -43.47
C PHE A 937 55.20 -4.34 -43.11
N SER A 938 56.17 -4.51 -44.01
CA SER A 938 57.61 -4.22 -43.83
C SER A 938 58.36 -4.58 -45.15
N PRO A 939 59.70 -4.78 -45.18
CA PRO A 939 60.40 -5.24 -46.38
C PRO A 939 59.95 -6.61 -46.90
N PHE A 940 59.42 -6.60 -48.13
CA PHE A 940 59.11 -7.79 -48.93
C PHE A 940 60.19 -8.00 -50.00
N ALA A 941 60.66 -9.24 -50.17
CA ALA A 941 61.58 -9.64 -51.23
C ALA A 941 61.00 -10.80 -52.07
N PHE A 942 60.69 -10.50 -53.33
CA PHE A 942 60.06 -11.39 -54.30
C PHE A 942 61.13 -12.10 -55.13
N SER A 943 61.05 -13.43 -55.28
CA SER A 943 62.04 -14.23 -56.03
C SER A 943 61.46 -15.54 -56.59
N LEU A 944 62.15 -16.16 -57.55
CA LEU A 944 61.86 -17.54 -57.99
C LEU A 944 62.59 -18.61 -57.15
N VAL A 945 63.47 -18.20 -56.23
CA VAL A 945 64.19 -19.11 -55.33
C VAL A 945 63.44 -19.20 -54.00
N ASN A 946 63.10 -20.41 -53.59
CA ASN A 946 62.62 -20.68 -52.23
C ASN A 946 63.81 -20.70 -51.27
N GLU A 947 63.84 -19.78 -50.31
CA GLU A 947 64.89 -19.68 -49.28
C GLU A 947 64.42 -20.22 -47.91
N ALA A 948 63.20 -20.80 -47.83
CA ALA A 948 62.66 -21.42 -46.61
C ALA A 948 63.17 -22.85 -46.40
N VAL A 949 63.44 -23.22 -45.14
CA VAL A 949 63.87 -24.57 -44.72
C VAL A 949 62.68 -25.46 -44.35
N ALA A 950 61.59 -24.87 -43.87
CA ALA A 950 60.37 -25.56 -43.47
C ALA A 950 59.12 -24.71 -43.73
N GLU A 951 57.94 -25.33 -43.79
CA GLU A 951 56.64 -24.66 -43.90
C GLU A 951 55.62 -25.22 -42.89
N ILE A 952 54.61 -24.41 -42.57
CA ILE A 952 53.41 -24.79 -41.81
C ILE A 952 52.20 -24.19 -42.54
N GLY A 953 51.27 -25.05 -42.96
CA GLY A 953 50.18 -24.64 -43.85
C GLY A 953 50.73 -24.11 -45.17
N SER A 954 50.65 -22.78 -45.38
CA SER A 954 51.18 -22.08 -46.56
C SER A 954 52.25 -21.04 -46.23
N ILE A 955 52.78 -21.05 -44.99
CA ILE A 955 53.79 -20.11 -44.49
C ILE A 955 55.12 -20.84 -44.33
N GLY A 956 56.17 -20.36 -44.99
CA GLY A 956 57.54 -20.86 -44.87
C GLY A 956 58.35 -20.12 -43.80
N TYR A 957 59.39 -20.79 -43.30
CA TYR A 957 60.26 -20.36 -42.21
C TYR A 957 61.75 -20.57 -42.56
N PRO A 958 62.66 -19.66 -42.13
CA PRO A 958 64.08 -19.70 -42.49
C PRO A 958 64.88 -20.82 -41.81
N THR A 959 64.38 -21.35 -40.69
CA THR A 959 65.03 -22.43 -39.91
C THR A 959 63.98 -23.38 -39.37
N LEU A 960 64.39 -24.61 -38.99
CA LEU A 960 63.48 -25.53 -38.32
C LEU A 960 63.09 -25.03 -36.92
N GLN A 961 63.98 -24.31 -36.23
CA GLN A 961 63.65 -23.72 -34.92
C GLN A 961 62.49 -22.72 -35.03
N ALA A 962 62.51 -21.83 -36.03
CA ALA A 962 61.43 -20.84 -36.22
C ALA A 962 60.07 -21.50 -36.49
N ALA A 963 60.03 -22.57 -37.30
CA ALA A 963 58.82 -23.36 -37.49
C ALA A 963 58.37 -24.06 -36.19
N VAL A 964 59.30 -24.63 -35.43
CA VAL A 964 59.03 -25.30 -34.14
C VAL A 964 58.52 -24.32 -33.08
N ASP A 965 58.99 -23.07 -33.07
CA ASP A 965 58.48 -22.03 -32.16
C ASP A 965 57.12 -21.48 -32.60
N ALA A 966 56.74 -21.57 -33.88
CA ALA A 966 55.45 -21.13 -34.42
C ALA A 966 54.32 -22.19 -34.40
N VAL A 967 54.63 -23.48 -34.56
CA VAL A 967 53.64 -24.55 -34.81
C VAL A 967 52.57 -24.70 -33.72
N ARG A 968 51.29 -24.78 -34.08
CA ARG A 968 50.18 -24.98 -33.12
C ARG A 968 49.99 -26.46 -32.78
N ASP A 969 49.22 -26.75 -31.74
CA ASP A 969 48.96 -28.13 -31.33
C ASP A 969 48.18 -28.90 -32.41
N GLY A 970 48.70 -30.06 -32.80
CA GLY A 970 48.18 -30.91 -33.87
C GLY A 970 48.70 -30.58 -35.28
N GLU A 971 49.36 -29.45 -35.51
CA GLU A 971 49.81 -29.03 -36.85
C GLU A 971 50.99 -29.86 -37.40
N THR A 972 51.30 -29.66 -38.68
CA THR A 972 52.40 -30.33 -39.38
C THR A 972 53.41 -29.31 -39.91
N ILE A 973 54.66 -29.45 -39.50
CA ILE A 973 55.82 -28.82 -40.12
C ILE A 973 56.24 -29.70 -41.29
N LYS A 974 56.32 -29.14 -42.51
CA LYS A 974 56.88 -29.83 -43.67
C LYS A 974 58.27 -29.27 -44.00
N LEU A 975 59.26 -30.14 -44.22
CA LEU A 975 60.59 -29.70 -44.67
C LEU A 975 60.59 -29.33 -46.16
N LEU A 976 61.43 -28.36 -46.49
CA LEU A 976 61.63 -27.81 -47.85
C LEU A 976 63.07 -27.96 -48.36
N ALA A 977 63.99 -28.38 -47.49
CA ALA A 977 65.38 -28.69 -47.81
C ALA A 977 65.90 -29.84 -46.91
N ASP A 978 67.03 -30.44 -47.28
CA ASP A 978 67.79 -31.31 -46.37
C ASP A 978 68.25 -30.49 -45.15
N ASN A 979 67.98 -30.97 -43.93
CA ASN A 979 68.25 -30.22 -42.71
C ASN A 979 68.97 -31.05 -41.62
N SER A 980 70.03 -30.48 -41.05
CA SER A 980 70.77 -31.03 -39.91
C SER A 980 70.63 -30.22 -38.61
N GLU A 981 69.89 -29.12 -38.61
CA GLU A 981 69.69 -28.29 -37.40
C GLU A 981 68.79 -28.99 -36.38
N SER A 982 69.21 -28.99 -35.12
CA SER A 982 68.39 -29.43 -33.99
C SER A 982 67.50 -28.28 -33.48
N ALA A 983 66.28 -28.60 -33.07
CA ALA A 983 65.31 -27.62 -32.55
C ALA A 983 64.89 -27.93 -31.11
N THR A 984 64.64 -26.88 -30.31
CA THR A 984 64.30 -26.97 -28.89
C THR A 984 62.87 -26.49 -28.64
N VAL A 985 62.01 -27.37 -28.11
CA VAL A 985 60.60 -27.05 -27.84
C VAL A 985 60.44 -26.52 -26.42
N SER A 986 60.10 -25.24 -26.28
CA SER A 986 60.07 -24.54 -24.98
C SER A 986 58.67 -24.40 -24.34
N ARG A 987 57.62 -24.86 -25.02
CA ARG A 987 56.21 -24.81 -24.58
C ARG A 987 55.53 -26.18 -24.66
N THR A 988 54.34 -26.32 -24.08
CA THR A 988 53.46 -27.47 -24.35
C THR A 988 52.98 -27.38 -25.81
N VAL A 989 53.28 -28.40 -26.62
CA VAL A 989 52.80 -28.54 -28.00
C VAL A 989 53.05 -29.96 -28.52
N SER A 990 52.13 -30.46 -29.33
CA SER A 990 52.25 -31.66 -30.15
C SER A 990 52.20 -31.29 -31.62
N PHE A 991 53.08 -31.84 -32.46
CA PHE A 991 53.10 -31.57 -33.90
C PHE A 991 53.71 -32.73 -34.68
N THR A 992 53.60 -32.69 -36.00
CA THR A 992 54.20 -33.68 -36.91
C THR A 992 55.30 -33.04 -37.75
N LEU A 993 56.49 -33.65 -37.82
CA LEU A 993 57.51 -33.29 -38.81
C LEU A 993 57.40 -34.20 -40.03
N ASN A 994 56.87 -33.65 -41.12
CA ASN A 994 56.84 -34.31 -42.43
C ASN A 994 58.12 -33.97 -43.19
N SER A 995 58.99 -34.96 -43.44
CA SER A 995 60.24 -34.70 -44.17
C SER A 995 60.05 -34.47 -45.68
N ALA A 996 58.86 -34.76 -46.23
CA ALA A 996 58.47 -34.49 -47.62
C ALA A 996 59.42 -35.02 -48.73
N GLY A 997 60.31 -35.96 -48.40
CA GLY A 997 61.32 -36.52 -49.30
C GLY A 997 62.76 -36.03 -49.03
N PHE A 998 62.92 -34.98 -48.23
CA PHE A 998 64.21 -34.52 -47.72
C PHE A 998 64.69 -35.35 -46.54
N SER A 999 65.99 -35.26 -46.25
CA SER A 999 66.62 -35.87 -45.08
C SER A 999 66.62 -34.92 -43.88
N PHE A 1000 66.37 -35.48 -42.70
CA PHE A 1000 66.51 -34.80 -41.42
C PHE A 1000 67.51 -35.55 -40.55
N SER A 1001 68.54 -34.86 -40.06
CA SER A 1001 69.58 -35.44 -39.21
C SER A 1001 69.85 -34.66 -37.92
N GLY A 1002 68.99 -33.68 -37.60
CA GLY A 1002 68.98 -33.00 -36.30
C GLY A 1002 68.16 -33.76 -35.27
N GLU A 1003 68.10 -33.23 -34.04
CA GLU A 1003 67.21 -33.70 -32.99
C GLU A 1003 66.17 -32.63 -32.64
N ILE A 1004 64.91 -33.02 -32.39
CA ILE A 1004 63.93 -32.14 -31.75
C ILE A 1004 63.86 -32.51 -30.27
N VAL A 1005 64.30 -31.60 -29.41
CA VAL A 1005 64.54 -31.83 -27.98
C VAL A 1005 63.69 -30.94 -27.08
N SER A 1006 63.47 -31.37 -25.85
CA SER A 1006 62.72 -30.59 -24.86
C SER A 1006 63.59 -29.50 -24.24
N GLY A 1007 63.12 -28.25 -24.23
CA GLY A 1007 63.73 -27.14 -23.51
C GLY A 1007 63.79 -27.33 -21.98
N SER A 1008 64.39 -26.35 -21.29
CA SER A 1008 64.62 -26.40 -19.83
C SER A 1008 63.34 -26.55 -19.00
N LEU A 1009 62.20 -26.08 -19.53
CA LEU A 1009 60.88 -26.10 -18.89
C LEU A 1009 59.90 -27.12 -19.49
N THR A 1010 60.34 -28.04 -20.35
CA THR A 1010 59.47 -29.05 -21.00
C THR A 1010 60.02 -30.47 -20.93
N THR A 1011 59.14 -31.44 -21.06
CA THR A 1011 59.44 -32.88 -21.18
C THR A 1011 58.83 -33.42 -22.45
N ALA A 1012 59.59 -34.24 -23.18
CA ALA A 1012 59.05 -35.04 -24.25
C ALA A 1012 58.10 -36.10 -23.68
N SER A 1013 56.82 -36.05 -24.04
CA SER A 1013 55.82 -37.07 -23.73
C SER A 1013 55.80 -38.17 -24.80
N SER A 1014 56.17 -37.83 -26.04
CA SER A 1014 56.56 -38.81 -27.06
C SER A 1014 57.53 -38.20 -28.07
N THR A 1015 58.64 -38.90 -28.34
CA THR A 1015 59.59 -38.59 -29.41
C THR A 1015 59.80 -39.84 -30.27
N ASN A 1016 59.50 -39.73 -31.57
CA ASN A 1016 59.70 -40.78 -32.58
C ASN A 1016 59.03 -42.15 -32.29
N GLY A 1017 57.70 -42.13 -32.17
CA GLY A 1017 56.84 -43.29 -32.40
C GLY A 1017 55.79 -42.97 -33.46
N ASP A 1018 55.85 -43.66 -34.61
CA ASP A 1018 54.98 -43.53 -35.79
C ASP A 1018 54.80 -42.12 -36.42
N GLY A 1019 55.30 -41.98 -37.66
CA GLY A 1019 54.89 -40.90 -38.57
C GLY A 1019 55.51 -39.51 -38.34
N GLY A 1020 56.62 -39.41 -37.61
CA GLY A 1020 57.32 -38.13 -37.37
C GLY A 1020 56.62 -37.24 -36.33
N LYS A 1021 55.79 -37.82 -35.47
CA LYS A 1021 55.10 -37.09 -34.41
C LYS A 1021 55.99 -36.81 -33.19
N TYR A 1022 55.84 -35.60 -32.68
CA TYR A 1022 56.46 -35.09 -31.48
C TYR A 1022 55.38 -34.57 -30.53
N SER A 1023 55.51 -34.82 -29.24
CA SER A 1023 54.64 -34.23 -28.22
C SER A 1023 55.45 -33.84 -26.99
N PHE A 1024 55.35 -32.57 -26.62
CA PHE A 1024 56.02 -31.97 -25.48
C PHE A 1024 54.99 -31.36 -24.55
N THR A 1025 55.16 -31.60 -23.25
CA THR A 1025 54.41 -30.91 -22.20
C THR A 1025 55.38 -30.07 -21.38
N ARG A 1026 54.88 -29.00 -20.75
CA ARG A 1026 55.62 -28.30 -19.69
C ARG A 1026 56.03 -29.30 -18.60
N ARG A 1027 57.22 -29.11 -18.03
CA ARG A 1027 57.66 -29.84 -16.84
C ARG A 1027 56.75 -29.43 -15.69
N GLU A 1028 55.99 -30.40 -15.19
CA GLU A 1028 55.60 -30.37 -13.79
C GLU A 1028 56.85 -30.23 -12.94
N SER A 1029 56.90 -29.19 -12.11
CA SER A 1029 58.02 -29.00 -11.19
C SER A 1029 58.12 -30.22 -10.29
N SER A 1030 59.28 -30.86 -10.21
CA SER A 1030 59.51 -32.02 -9.32
C SER A 1030 59.65 -31.57 -7.85
N GLY A 1031 58.59 -30.93 -7.34
CA GLY A 1031 58.41 -30.42 -5.98
C GLY A 1031 57.37 -31.21 -5.17
N GLY A 1032 57.02 -32.41 -5.64
CA GLY A 1032 56.06 -33.32 -5.02
C GLY A 1032 54.60 -32.96 -5.28
N THR A 1033 53.71 -33.90 -4.96
CA THR A 1033 52.29 -33.60 -4.78
C THR A 1033 52.12 -32.82 -3.48
N ILE A 1034 52.46 -31.54 -3.51
CA ILE A 1034 51.81 -30.59 -2.62
C ILE A 1034 50.35 -30.55 -3.08
N VAL A 1035 49.50 -31.38 -2.47
CA VAL A 1035 48.10 -30.99 -2.28
C VAL A 1035 48.21 -29.68 -1.50
N THR A 1036 48.11 -28.54 -2.19
CA THR A 1036 48.15 -27.23 -1.55
C THR A 1036 46.98 -27.22 -0.58
N PRO A 1037 47.24 -27.33 0.74
CA PRO A 1037 46.15 -27.49 1.69
C PRO A 1037 45.40 -26.17 1.64
N PHE A 1038 44.18 -26.19 1.10
CA PHE A 1038 43.44 -25.01 0.65
C PHE A 1038 43.63 -23.85 1.64
N PRO A 1039 44.53 -22.89 1.33
CA PRO A 1039 45.31 -22.25 2.41
C PRO A 1039 44.57 -21.10 3.08
N PHE A 1040 43.41 -20.76 2.55
CA PHE A 1040 42.65 -19.58 2.85
C PHE A 1040 41.79 -19.81 4.09
N SER A 1041 42.34 -19.39 5.23
CA SER A 1041 41.71 -19.47 6.55
C SER A 1041 40.43 -18.64 6.67
N ASP A 1042 40.21 -17.71 5.74
CA ASP A 1042 39.06 -16.83 5.57
C ASP A 1042 38.02 -17.34 4.55
N VAL A 1043 38.13 -18.59 4.09
CA VAL A 1043 37.18 -19.21 3.14
C VAL A 1043 36.61 -20.51 3.73
N PRO A 1044 35.51 -20.44 4.52
CA PRO A 1044 34.89 -21.59 5.18
C PRO A 1044 34.38 -22.66 4.20
N THR A 1045 34.42 -23.94 4.58
CA THR A 1045 34.01 -25.08 3.73
C THR A 1045 32.53 -25.11 3.36
N ASP A 1046 31.71 -24.38 4.10
CA ASP A 1046 30.26 -24.19 3.94
C ASP A 1046 29.88 -22.86 3.29
N SER A 1047 30.86 -22.01 2.95
CA SER A 1047 30.63 -20.76 2.23
C SER A 1047 30.24 -21.02 0.76
N TRP A 1048 29.31 -20.21 0.23
CA TRP A 1048 28.77 -20.37 -1.12
C TRP A 1048 29.84 -20.27 -2.23
N TYR A 1049 30.91 -19.52 -1.99
CA TYR A 1049 32.05 -19.40 -2.89
C TYR A 1049 33.15 -20.45 -2.70
N TYR A 1050 33.09 -21.34 -1.70
CA TYR A 1050 34.19 -22.28 -1.37
C TYR A 1050 34.64 -23.10 -2.58
N GLY A 1051 33.69 -23.76 -3.25
CA GLY A 1051 33.97 -24.61 -4.41
C GLY A 1051 34.52 -23.83 -5.62
N ALA A 1052 34.14 -22.56 -5.76
CA ALA A 1052 34.58 -21.70 -6.83
C ALA A 1052 35.98 -21.13 -6.57
N ILE A 1053 36.23 -20.61 -5.37
CA ILE A 1053 37.55 -20.14 -4.93
C ILE A 1053 38.58 -21.28 -5.01
N LYS A 1054 38.19 -22.49 -4.60
CA LYS A 1054 39.00 -23.69 -4.78
C LYS A 1054 39.30 -23.96 -6.26
N TYR A 1055 38.30 -23.90 -7.14
CA TYR A 1055 38.47 -24.12 -8.57
C TYR A 1055 39.41 -23.10 -9.25
N VAL A 1056 39.23 -21.79 -8.99
CA VAL A 1056 40.09 -20.74 -9.57
C VAL A 1056 41.51 -20.75 -8.99
N TYR A 1057 41.70 -21.25 -7.77
CA TYR A 1057 43.01 -21.43 -7.14
C TYR A 1057 43.73 -22.68 -7.67
N GLU A 1058 43.07 -23.85 -7.70
CA GLU A 1058 43.64 -25.10 -8.20
C GLU A 1058 43.99 -25.02 -9.71
N ARG A 1059 43.33 -24.13 -10.46
CA ARG A 1059 43.66 -23.81 -11.86
C ARG A 1059 44.58 -22.60 -12.05
N GLY A 1060 45.11 -22.01 -10.98
CA GLY A 1060 46.07 -20.89 -11.05
C GLY A 1060 45.52 -19.56 -11.60
N MET A 1061 44.20 -19.43 -11.74
CA MET A 1061 43.54 -18.24 -12.25
C MET A 1061 43.65 -17.10 -11.23
N MET A 1062 43.26 -17.38 -9.98
CA MET A 1062 43.29 -16.43 -8.86
C MET A 1062 44.21 -16.91 -7.74
N ASN A 1063 45.12 -16.04 -7.32
CA ASN A 1063 45.91 -16.21 -6.10
C ASN A 1063 45.18 -15.58 -4.90
N GLY A 1064 45.58 -15.97 -3.68
CA GLY A 1064 45.22 -15.25 -2.47
C GLY A 1064 45.81 -13.85 -2.40
N THR A 1065 45.34 -13.06 -1.43
CA THR A 1065 45.90 -11.74 -1.06
C THR A 1065 47.14 -11.89 -0.18
N ASP A 1066 47.23 -12.98 0.58
CA ASP A 1066 48.42 -13.44 1.30
C ASP A 1066 48.46 -14.98 1.29
N ASN A 1067 49.55 -15.56 1.78
CA ASN A 1067 49.83 -16.99 1.87
C ASN A 1067 48.75 -17.81 2.61
N THR A 1068 47.89 -17.17 3.41
CA THR A 1068 46.81 -17.81 4.19
C THR A 1068 45.45 -17.12 4.09
N LEU A 1069 45.28 -16.17 3.17
CA LEU A 1069 44.06 -15.37 2.99
C LEU A 1069 43.68 -15.24 1.50
N PHE A 1070 42.41 -15.49 1.17
CA PHE A 1070 41.88 -15.17 -0.16
C PHE A 1070 41.22 -13.79 -0.20
N SER A 1071 40.74 -13.31 0.94
CA SER A 1071 39.91 -12.11 1.12
C SER A 1071 38.70 -12.09 0.17
N PRO A 1072 37.77 -13.06 0.30
CA PRO A 1072 36.63 -13.21 -0.61
C PRO A 1072 35.71 -11.98 -0.65
N GLU A 1073 35.48 -11.34 0.50
CA GLU A 1073 34.61 -10.16 0.60
C GLU A 1073 35.29 -8.85 0.15
N SER A 1074 36.58 -8.86 -0.15
CA SER A 1074 37.27 -7.67 -0.64
C SER A 1074 36.90 -7.39 -2.11
N PRO A 1075 36.72 -6.11 -2.50
CA PRO A 1075 36.61 -5.71 -3.90
C PRO A 1075 37.79 -6.19 -4.75
N THR A 1076 37.55 -6.39 -6.05
CA THR A 1076 38.59 -6.71 -7.03
C THR A 1076 38.85 -5.51 -7.93
N THR A 1077 40.11 -5.22 -8.26
CA THR A 1077 40.45 -4.10 -9.16
C THR A 1077 40.44 -4.51 -10.64
N ARG A 1078 40.28 -3.54 -11.54
CA ARG A 1078 40.35 -3.74 -13.00
C ARG A 1078 41.68 -4.38 -13.43
N GLY A 1079 42.79 -3.97 -12.81
CA GLY A 1079 44.12 -4.56 -13.00
C GLY A 1079 44.23 -6.03 -12.58
N MET A 1080 43.52 -6.44 -11.52
CA MET A 1080 43.45 -7.86 -11.14
C MET A 1080 42.69 -8.68 -12.19
N ILE A 1081 41.56 -8.19 -12.72
CA ILE A 1081 40.77 -8.91 -13.74
C ILE A 1081 41.58 -9.20 -14.99
N VAL A 1082 42.22 -8.19 -15.59
CA VAL A 1082 43.04 -8.42 -16.79
C VAL A 1082 44.22 -9.34 -16.50
N THR A 1083 44.80 -9.30 -15.29
CA THR A 1083 45.87 -10.21 -14.88
C THR A 1083 45.39 -11.66 -14.76
N ILE A 1084 44.12 -11.89 -14.40
CA ILE A 1084 43.52 -13.23 -14.40
C ILE A 1084 43.30 -13.72 -15.84
N LEU A 1085 42.71 -12.90 -16.71
CA LEU A 1085 42.48 -13.25 -18.12
C LEU A 1085 43.80 -13.49 -18.88
N HIS A 1086 44.82 -12.67 -18.62
CA HIS A 1086 46.16 -12.85 -19.17
C HIS A 1086 46.76 -14.20 -18.79
N ARG A 1087 46.58 -14.66 -17.54
CA ARG A 1087 47.02 -15.99 -17.10
C ARG A 1087 46.23 -17.14 -17.72
N LEU A 1088 44.93 -16.97 -17.98
CA LEU A 1088 44.12 -17.97 -18.69
C LEU A 1088 44.69 -18.26 -20.09
N GLU A 1089 45.18 -17.23 -20.77
CA GLU A 1089 45.87 -17.35 -22.07
C GLU A 1089 47.36 -17.72 -21.95
N ASN A 1090 47.83 -18.16 -20.77
CA ASN A 1090 49.23 -18.53 -20.47
C ASN A 1090 50.22 -17.35 -20.47
N SER A 1091 49.74 -16.13 -20.17
CA SER A 1091 50.49 -14.88 -20.11
C SER A 1091 51.25 -14.55 -21.41
N PRO A 1092 50.53 -14.34 -22.53
CA PRO A 1092 51.12 -13.99 -23.82
C PRO A 1092 51.92 -12.68 -23.78
N THR A 1093 52.92 -12.59 -24.64
CA THR A 1093 53.66 -11.34 -24.89
C THR A 1093 52.77 -10.31 -25.59
N SER A 1094 52.97 -9.04 -25.27
CA SER A 1094 52.21 -7.89 -25.77
C SER A 1094 53.12 -6.70 -26.02
N LEU A 1095 52.58 -5.68 -26.69
CA LEU A 1095 53.20 -4.36 -26.81
C LEU A 1095 53.27 -3.64 -25.44
N LYS A 1096 53.82 -2.41 -25.43
CA LYS A 1096 53.82 -1.57 -24.23
C LYS A 1096 52.41 -1.04 -23.92
N SER A 1097 52.11 -0.87 -22.63
CA SER A 1097 50.90 -0.15 -22.20
C SER A 1097 50.93 1.30 -22.70
N SER A 1098 49.83 1.76 -23.28
CA SER A 1098 49.62 3.15 -23.69
C SER A 1098 49.06 4.04 -22.57
N PHE A 1099 48.69 3.47 -21.42
CA PHE A 1099 48.02 4.18 -20.34
C PHE A 1099 49.01 4.81 -19.35
N ALA A 1100 48.81 6.09 -19.05
CA ALA A 1100 49.74 6.89 -18.24
C ALA A 1100 49.79 6.49 -16.76
N ASP A 1101 48.76 5.79 -16.24
CA ASP A 1101 48.68 5.29 -14.87
C ASP A 1101 49.06 3.81 -14.71
N VAL A 1102 49.61 3.18 -15.74
CA VAL A 1102 50.07 1.77 -15.71
C VAL A 1102 51.57 1.70 -16.00
N ALA A 1103 52.38 1.77 -14.96
CA ALA A 1103 53.84 1.85 -15.08
C ALA A 1103 54.48 0.51 -15.51
N ASP A 1104 55.59 0.57 -16.26
CA ASP A 1104 56.41 -0.58 -16.72
C ASP A 1104 56.82 -1.57 -15.59
N SER A 1105 56.74 -1.18 -14.32
CA SER A 1105 57.05 -2.00 -13.14
C SER A 1105 55.83 -2.56 -12.40
N GLN A 1106 54.60 -2.24 -12.83
CA GLN A 1106 53.36 -2.66 -12.15
C GLN A 1106 52.98 -4.10 -12.54
N TYR A 1107 52.48 -4.88 -11.58
CA TYR A 1107 52.24 -6.32 -11.74
C TYR A 1107 51.29 -6.69 -12.90
N CYS A 1108 50.40 -5.77 -13.28
CA CYS A 1108 49.41 -5.93 -14.33
C CYS A 1108 49.85 -5.35 -15.69
N TYR A 1109 51.03 -4.75 -15.82
CA TYR A 1109 51.45 -3.99 -17.01
C TYR A 1109 51.25 -4.76 -18.33
N SER A 1110 51.87 -5.94 -18.46
CA SER A 1110 51.76 -6.78 -19.66
C SER A 1110 50.34 -7.31 -19.88
N ALA A 1111 49.56 -7.48 -18.81
CA ALA A 1111 48.18 -7.94 -18.86
C ALA A 1111 47.21 -6.85 -19.33
N VAL A 1112 47.39 -5.60 -18.88
CA VAL A 1112 46.66 -4.42 -19.37
C VAL A 1112 46.99 -4.19 -20.84
N ALA A 1113 48.29 -4.19 -21.18
CA ALA A 1113 48.73 -3.98 -22.56
C ALA A 1113 48.15 -5.06 -23.50
N TRP A 1114 48.28 -6.34 -23.13
CA TRP A 1114 47.69 -7.46 -23.87
C TRP A 1114 46.17 -7.32 -24.03
N ALA A 1115 45.45 -7.05 -22.93
CA ALA A 1115 43.99 -6.98 -22.96
C ALA A 1115 43.48 -5.78 -23.77
N CYS A 1116 44.23 -4.66 -23.80
CA CYS A 1116 43.92 -3.50 -24.63
C CYS A 1116 44.24 -3.76 -26.11
N GLU A 1117 45.40 -4.36 -26.40
CA GLU A 1117 45.84 -4.76 -27.75
C GLU A 1117 44.86 -5.74 -28.41
N ASN A 1118 44.17 -6.55 -27.61
CA ASN A 1118 43.19 -7.53 -28.06
C ASN A 1118 41.72 -7.06 -27.92
N GLY A 1119 41.47 -5.78 -27.60
CA GLY A 1119 40.12 -5.19 -27.50
C GLY A 1119 39.26 -5.68 -26.32
N ILE A 1120 39.84 -6.47 -25.42
CA ILE A 1120 39.17 -7.04 -24.24
C ILE A 1120 38.83 -5.94 -23.21
N VAL A 1121 39.68 -4.91 -23.11
CA VAL A 1121 39.46 -3.75 -22.22
C VAL A 1121 39.79 -2.42 -22.87
N ASN A 1122 39.10 -1.36 -22.42
CA ASN A 1122 39.43 0.03 -22.71
C ASN A 1122 39.83 0.76 -21.42
N GLY A 1123 40.59 1.85 -21.56
CA GLY A 1123 40.73 2.88 -20.52
C GLY A 1123 39.52 3.83 -20.50
N TYR A 1124 39.54 4.83 -19.61
CA TYR A 1124 38.42 5.77 -19.41
C TYR A 1124 38.37 6.94 -20.42
N GLY A 1125 39.17 6.91 -21.48
CA GLY A 1125 39.26 7.98 -22.49
C GLY A 1125 40.19 9.14 -22.13
N ASP A 1126 40.48 9.36 -20.85
CA ASP A 1126 41.40 10.38 -20.31
C ASP A 1126 42.90 9.99 -20.40
N GLY A 1127 43.22 8.87 -21.06
CA GLY A 1127 44.56 8.28 -21.09
C GLY A 1127 44.90 7.38 -19.91
N ARG A 1128 43.96 7.11 -19.00
CA ARG A 1128 44.11 6.18 -17.87
C ARG A 1128 43.37 4.86 -18.07
N PHE A 1129 43.87 3.81 -17.43
CA PHE A 1129 43.21 2.51 -17.32
C PHE A 1129 42.49 2.29 -15.99
N GLY A 1130 42.96 2.91 -14.89
CA GLY A 1130 42.46 2.63 -13.55
C GLY A 1130 42.83 1.24 -13.02
N PRO A 1131 44.12 0.83 -13.01
CA PRO A 1131 44.52 -0.53 -12.65
C PRO A 1131 44.15 -0.93 -11.21
N ASP A 1132 44.12 0.05 -10.30
CA ASP A 1132 43.82 -0.14 -8.89
C ASP A 1132 42.40 0.29 -8.50
N ASP A 1133 41.59 0.74 -9.47
CA ASP A 1133 40.16 1.04 -9.28
C ASP A 1133 39.34 -0.25 -9.19
N ASN A 1134 38.36 -0.30 -8.29
CA ASN A 1134 37.44 -1.42 -8.14
C ASN A 1134 36.58 -1.61 -9.40
N ILE A 1135 36.49 -2.84 -9.91
CA ILE A 1135 35.62 -3.15 -11.05
C ILE A 1135 34.15 -3.26 -10.60
N THR A 1136 33.25 -2.59 -11.31
CA THR A 1136 31.80 -2.74 -11.11
C THR A 1136 31.29 -4.04 -11.76
N ARG A 1137 30.08 -4.49 -11.38
CA ARG A 1137 29.47 -5.70 -11.95
C ARG A 1137 29.14 -5.54 -13.44
N GLU A 1138 28.70 -4.36 -13.88
CA GLU A 1138 28.51 -4.01 -15.30
C GLU A 1138 29.84 -4.01 -16.09
N GLN A 1139 30.94 -3.49 -15.51
CA GLN A 1139 32.26 -3.51 -16.16
C GLN A 1139 32.81 -4.93 -16.25
N LEU A 1140 32.60 -5.76 -15.21
CA LEU A 1140 33.00 -7.16 -15.24
C LEU A 1140 32.26 -7.94 -16.35
N ALA A 1141 30.95 -7.73 -16.48
CA ALA A 1141 30.16 -8.31 -17.58
C ALA A 1141 30.70 -7.85 -18.95
N THR A 1142 30.94 -6.53 -19.11
CA THR A 1142 31.50 -5.93 -20.34
C THR A 1142 32.86 -6.54 -20.72
N VAL A 1143 33.76 -6.73 -19.75
CA VAL A 1143 35.09 -7.32 -19.99
C VAL A 1143 35.00 -8.81 -20.34
N LEU A 1144 34.11 -9.56 -19.70
CA LEU A 1144 33.91 -10.98 -20.01
C LEU A 1144 33.21 -11.20 -21.36
N TYR A 1145 32.25 -10.35 -21.74
CA TYR A 1145 31.62 -10.34 -23.07
C TYR A 1145 32.68 -10.10 -24.16
N ARG A 1146 33.51 -9.07 -24.02
CA ARG A 1146 34.58 -8.76 -25.00
C ARG A 1146 35.65 -9.85 -25.07
N TYR A 1147 35.98 -10.47 -23.94
CA TYR A 1147 36.86 -11.64 -23.91
C TYR A 1147 36.21 -12.84 -24.61
N ALA A 1148 34.91 -13.10 -24.42
CA ALA A 1148 34.18 -14.15 -25.12
C ALA A 1148 34.17 -13.92 -26.65
N CYS A 1149 33.93 -12.68 -27.10
CA CYS A 1149 34.04 -12.28 -28.50
C CYS A 1149 35.45 -12.56 -29.05
N TRP A 1150 36.50 -12.17 -28.32
CA TRP A 1150 37.89 -12.41 -28.71
C TRP A 1150 38.26 -13.91 -28.77
N LYS A 1151 37.68 -14.73 -27.89
CA LYS A 1151 37.79 -16.20 -27.94
C LYS A 1151 36.99 -16.85 -29.07
N GLY A 1152 36.12 -16.11 -29.76
CA GLY A 1152 35.20 -16.65 -30.77
C GLY A 1152 34.08 -17.52 -30.17
N LEU A 1153 33.68 -17.25 -28.93
CA LEU A 1153 32.51 -17.89 -28.30
C LEU A 1153 31.21 -17.26 -28.81
N ASP A 1154 30.10 -17.99 -28.67
CA ASP A 1154 28.78 -17.42 -28.91
C ASP A 1154 28.45 -16.38 -27.80
N VAL A 1155 28.07 -15.19 -28.25
CA VAL A 1155 27.68 -14.06 -27.39
C VAL A 1155 26.27 -13.54 -27.69
N SER A 1156 25.50 -14.28 -28.48
CA SER A 1156 24.09 -13.96 -28.68
C SER A 1156 23.31 -14.09 -27.37
N ALA A 1157 22.37 -13.16 -27.15
CA ALA A 1157 21.43 -13.21 -26.05
C ALA A 1157 20.12 -13.86 -26.50
N ASP A 1158 19.67 -14.88 -25.79
CA ASP A 1158 18.30 -15.39 -25.93
C ASP A 1158 17.36 -14.44 -25.17
N GLU A 1159 16.31 -13.90 -25.82
CA GLU A 1159 15.29 -13.01 -25.22
C GLU A 1159 14.41 -13.67 -24.11
N ALA A 1160 14.91 -14.73 -23.47
CA ALA A 1160 14.24 -15.48 -22.42
C ALA A 1160 14.49 -14.93 -21.00
N GLY A 1161 15.57 -14.17 -20.79
CA GLY A 1161 15.91 -13.57 -19.51
C GLY A 1161 15.44 -12.12 -19.37
N ASP A 1162 14.35 -11.92 -18.62
CA ASP A 1162 13.82 -10.58 -18.32
C ASP A 1162 14.67 -9.86 -17.26
N ILE A 1163 15.75 -9.18 -17.69
CA ILE A 1163 16.56 -8.34 -16.78
C ILE A 1163 15.78 -7.12 -16.27
N LEU A 1164 14.70 -6.70 -16.95
CA LEU A 1164 13.86 -5.56 -16.57
C LEU A 1164 12.94 -5.90 -15.37
N SER A 1165 12.87 -7.17 -14.97
CA SER A 1165 12.24 -7.61 -13.72
C SER A 1165 12.99 -7.18 -12.45
N TYR A 1166 14.25 -6.73 -12.57
CA TYR A 1166 15.05 -6.20 -11.49
C TYR A 1166 14.84 -4.68 -11.30
N GLN A 1167 14.67 -4.24 -10.06
CA GLN A 1167 14.29 -2.84 -9.72
C GLN A 1167 15.40 -1.82 -10.00
N ASP A 1168 16.60 -2.27 -10.31
CA ASP A 1168 17.77 -1.47 -10.63
C ASP A 1168 18.34 -1.75 -12.04
N ALA A 1169 17.54 -2.36 -12.93
CA ALA A 1169 17.88 -2.54 -14.34
C ALA A 1169 18.20 -1.20 -15.04
N ASP A 1170 17.44 -0.14 -14.73
CA ASP A 1170 17.67 1.23 -15.24
C ASP A 1170 19.00 1.85 -14.76
N ASN A 1171 19.73 1.21 -13.84
CA ASN A 1171 21.07 1.62 -13.41
C ASN A 1171 22.19 0.87 -14.17
N ILE A 1172 21.86 0.05 -15.17
CA ILE A 1172 22.85 -0.52 -16.10
C ILE A 1172 23.23 0.58 -17.09
N SER A 1173 24.51 0.93 -17.17
CA SER A 1173 24.99 1.92 -18.15
C SER A 1173 24.84 1.39 -19.59
N ASP A 1174 24.48 2.26 -20.54
CA ASP A 1174 24.21 1.90 -21.94
C ASP A 1174 25.33 1.05 -22.58
N TYR A 1175 26.59 1.40 -22.32
CA TYR A 1175 27.78 0.70 -22.84
C TYR A 1175 27.90 -0.76 -22.38
N ALA A 1176 27.14 -1.15 -21.35
CA ALA A 1176 27.17 -2.45 -20.71
C ALA A 1176 25.84 -3.23 -20.86
N LEU A 1177 24.77 -2.62 -21.39
CA LEU A 1177 23.43 -3.23 -21.43
C LEU A 1177 23.41 -4.60 -22.11
N GLU A 1178 23.96 -4.70 -23.32
CA GLU A 1178 24.10 -5.96 -24.07
C GLU A 1178 24.94 -7.00 -23.30
N ALA A 1179 26.04 -6.57 -22.71
CA ALA A 1179 26.95 -7.46 -21.98
C ALA A 1179 26.34 -7.95 -20.64
N VAL A 1180 25.50 -7.14 -19.99
CA VAL A 1180 24.76 -7.53 -18.77
C VAL A 1180 23.61 -8.47 -19.11
N GLN A 1181 22.89 -8.24 -20.20
CA GLN A 1181 21.87 -9.15 -20.73
C GLN A 1181 22.49 -10.53 -21.03
N TRP A 1182 23.51 -10.59 -21.90
CA TRP A 1182 24.22 -11.83 -22.21
C TRP A 1182 24.79 -12.53 -20.96
N ALA A 1183 25.37 -11.78 -20.01
CA ALA A 1183 25.88 -12.34 -18.77
C ALA A 1183 24.76 -12.90 -17.87
N TYR A 1184 23.56 -12.34 -17.92
CA TYR A 1184 22.39 -12.87 -17.20
C TYR A 1184 21.86 -14.15 -17.86
N ASP A 1185 21.66 -14.15 -19.18
CA ASP A 1185 21.09 -15.28 -19.93
C ASP A 1185 22.00 -16.52 -19.88
N THR A 1186 23.32 -16.31 -19.96
CA THR A 1186 24.33 -17.36 -19.76
C THR A 1186 24.51 -17.78 -18.31
N GLY A 1187 23.80 -17.14 -17.37
CA GLY A 1187 23.87 -17.41 -15.93
C GLY A 1187 25.19 -17.01 -15.27
N LEU A 1188 26.08 -16.29 -15.96
CA LEU A 1188 27.31 -15.73 -15.40
C LEU A 1188 26.98 -14.78 -14.24
N LEU A 1189 26.17 -13.76 -14.55
CA LEU A 1189 25.65 -12.77 -13.61
C LEU A 1189 24.28 -13.22 -13.10
N GLN A 1190 24.03 -12.98 -11.82
CA GLN A 1190 22.73 -13.18 -11.16
C GLN A 1190 22.48 -12.03 -10.18
N GLY A 1191 21.22 -11.76 -9.85
CA GLY A 1191 20.86 -10.78 -8.83
C GLY A 1191 21.54 -11.06 -7.49
N ARG A 1192 21.94 -9.99 -6.78
CA ARG A 1192 22.45 -10.07 -5.39
C ARG A 1192 21.31 -10.30 -4.39
N SER A 1193 20.11 -9.86 -4.74
CA SER A 1193 18.86 -10.21 -4.06
C SER A 1193 17.86 -10.80 -5.06
N GLN A 1194 16.62 -11.08 -4.64
CA GLN A 1194 15.56 -11.45 -5.58
C GLN A 1194 15.17 -10.31 -6.53
N ASN A 1195 15.48 -9.05 -6.18
CA ASN A 1195 14.97 -7.85 -6.85
C ASN A 1195 16.07 -6.88 -7.33
N GLU A 1196 17.36 -7.12 -7.04
CA GLU A 1196 18.48 -6.22 -7.39
C GLU A 1196 19.64 -6.94 -8.11
N LEU A 1197 20.11 -6.37 -9.23
CA LEU A 1197 21.33 -6.74 -9.95
C LEU A 1197 22.58 -6.04 -9.43
N GLN A 1198 22.44 -4.85 -8.85
CA GLN A 1198 23.48 -3.91 -8.42
C GLN A 1198 24.59 -3.72 -9.48
N PRO A 1199 24.27 -3.26 -10.71
CA PRO A 1199 25.22 -3.17 -11.83
C PRO A 1199 26.44 -2.29 -11.52
N ALA A 1200 26.22 -1.08 -11.01
CA ALA A 1200 27.28 -0.13 -10.66
C ALA A 1200 28.07 -0.50 -9.38
N ALA A 1201 27.69 -1.55 -8.64
CA ALA A 1201 28.38 -1.92 -7.41
C ALA A 1201 29.66 -2.72 -7.69
N SER A 1202 30.70 -2.47 -6.88
CA SER A 1202 31.98 -3.21 -6.96
C SER A 1202 31.80 -4.72 -6.75
N ALA A 1203 32.43 -5.53 -7.60
CA ALA A 1203 32.42 -6.98 -7.49
C ALA A 1203 33.49 -7.50 -6.50
N THR A 1204 33.10 -8.41 -5.61
CA THR A 1204 34.03 -9.02 -4.63
C THR A 1204 34.84 -10.16 -5.25
N ARG A 1205 35.97 -10.50 -4.64
CA ARG A 1205 36.83 -11.61 -5.08
C ARG A 1205 36.12 -12.97 -5.01
N GLY A 1206 35.17 -13.14 -4.09
CA GLY A 1206 34.31 -14.32 -3.98
C GLY A 1206 33.26 -14.41 -5.10
N GLU A 1207 32.60 -13.30 -5.44
CA GLU A 1207 31.71 -13.23 -6.61
C GLU A 1207 32.46 -13.56 -7.90
N ILE A 1208 33.62 -12.93 -8.11
CA ILE A 1208 34.45 -13.11 -9.30
C ILE A 1208 34.96 -14.56 -9.42
N ALA A 1209 35.29 -15.24 -8.33
CA ALA A 1209 35.63 -16.66 -8.36
C ALA A 1209 34.46 -17.53 -8.89
N VAL A 1210 33.22 -17.24 -8.48
CA VAL A 1210 32.01 -17.95 -8.95
C VAL A 1210 31.72 -17.63 -10.42
N ILE A 1211 31.80 -16.36 -10.83
CA ILE A 1211 31.59 -15.94 -12.21
C ILE A 1211 32.64 -16.58 -13.14
N LEU A 1212 33.91 -16.58 -12.77
CA LEU A 1212 34.99 -17.22 -13.53
C LEU A 1212 34.87 -18.75 -13.58
N GLN A 1213 34.36 -19.38 -12.51
CA GLN A 1213 34.06 -20.82 -12.54
C GLN A 1213 32.99 -21.14 -13.59
N ARG A 1214 31.90 -20.36 -13.65
CA ARG A 1214 30.84 -20.50 -14.65
C ARG A 1214 31.35 -20.22 -16.06
N PHE A 1215 32.11 -19.14 -16.25
CA PHE A 1215 32.74 -18.77 -17.52
C PHE A 1215 33.61 -19.90 -18.08
N ALA A 1216 34.46 -20.50 -17.23
CA ALA A 1216 35.32 -21.63 -17.62
C ALA A 1216 34.56 -22.95 -17.91
N THR A 1217 33.22 -22.96 -17.83
CA THR A 1217 32.35 -24.10 -18.17
C THR A 1217 31.34 -23.81 -19.29
N LEU A 1218 31.27 -22.57 -19.81
CA LEU A 1218 30.51 -22.26 -21.02
C LEU A 1218 31.22 -22.89 -22.24
N GLY A 1219 30.59 -23.90 -22.84
CA GLY A 1219 31.13 -24.63 -24.00
C GLY A 1219 31.88 -25.94 -23.68
N GLN A 1220 31.58 -26.61 -22.56
CA GLN A 1220 31.99 -28.01 -22.28
C GLN A 1220 30.84 -29.01 -22.48
#